data_AF-A0A4W5NYG8-F1
#
_entry.id   AF-A0A4W5NYG8-F1
#
_cell.length_a   1.000
_cell.length_b   1.000
_cell.length_c   1.000
_cell.angle_alpha   90.00
_cell.angle_beta   90.00
_cell.angle_gamma   90.00
#
_symmetry.space_group_name_H-M   'P 1'
#
loop_
_entity.id
_entity.type
_entity.pdbx_description
1 polymer ?
#
loop_
_entity_poly.entity_id
_entity_poly.type
_entity_poly.pdbx_seq_one_letter_code
_entity_poly.pdbx_strand_id
1 'polypeptide(L)'
;MTWILQHGSILFSQNETLYRKCKDLSFIEVGELKKTSSFFDPNNKTFQVLFERDLFPPAVFTQTPEMLDGLTRIGLQTKEMEVSADNVLHIDIQHDQEEIHVIHEEISPATAEWLNIPFLSTRILCPELIGIEQCGQSEPITLRIKNILKEYDEENDIFKELIQNAEDAGANTCKFMVDFRDHKDPADSLIDQGMSLCQGPCLWAFNDELFTEDDWKNIVKLRSASKENKVEKIGKFGLGFNAVYHVTDIPSILSGKGLLILDPNVTHLQKHMQNKANAGIKLDLSRKKLLHRFPGQFRPYEHIFDCNLSKKSTQKFYQGTLIKLPFRTREEAVKSEISGNVYDRDDIVKFQQKLTNSQTHLLFLKNIKTESLQNLPRTMQNDALKSLMKHYAKCQEVIDCHSANIAQLTQQHCDGSDVQFWLLYNCFGTQNSLQMVQTDNKHTVFSLPIGGVAVPLNKEPQTGKWVPSDTKLVGQAFSFLPLSVATGLPVNLNGSFAVTSNRRGLWESGVKYDWNRALLQDAVTTAYVTTLLVLKNMSENGDLQRYQYYTFWPNEKNVSKTFKTLVDEFYFAITHHFSGKALELFSDGNNWCSMCNARFLHPTIQEDKAVGELAMKVCQSNPNTSYHVVPLPLWVRQSFILTGFDTILNQRTFDWETFYPEVVFNNLSTMDQKSRNALVLHAIDLNDDRLAEFPRHLWQHCYAPCPCLVKLDFQSM
;
A
#
# COMPACT_ATOMS: atom_id res chain seq x y z
N MET A 1 -63.70 24.47 32.13
CA MET A 1 -62.34 23.98 32.43
C MET A 1 -61.73 24.64 33.66
N THR A 2 -61.78 25.97 33.80
CA THR A 2 -61.29 26.70 34.97
C THR A 2 -61.75 26.12 36.32
N TRP A 3 -63.03 25.73 36.45
CA TRP A 3 -63.54 25.04 37.65
C TRP A 3 -62.87 23.68 37.91
N ILE A 4 -62.57 22.92 36.87
CA ILE A 4 -61.88 21.62 36.99
C ILE A 4 -60.44 21.85 37.48
N LEU A 5 -59.75 22.85 36.94
CA LEU A 5 -58.39 23.22 37.39
C LEU A 5 -58.38 23.70 38.84
N GLN A 6 -59.35 24.53 39.23
CA GLN A 6 -59.50 25.05 40.60
C GLN A 6 -59.65 23.94 41.65
N HIS A 7 -60.22 22.78 41.27
CA HIS A 7 -60.43 21.63 42.14
C HIS A 7 -59.56 20.43 41.75
N GLY A 8 -58.53 20.64 40.92
CA GLY A 8 -57.75 19.58 40.29
C GLY A 8 -57.02 18.66 41.26
N SER A 9 -56.58 19.18 42.41
CA SER A 9 -55.90 18.41 43.46
C SER A 9 -56.75 17.24 43.99
N ILE A 10 -58.07 17.42 44.06
CA ILE A 10 -59.04 16.41 44.50
C ILE A 10 -59.58 15.62 43.30
N LEU A 11 -59.96 16.31 42.22
CA LEU A 11 -60.60 15.67 41.07
C LEU A 11 -59.67 14.71 40.33
N PHE A 12 -58.39 15.07 40.13
CA PHE A 12 -57.44 14.24 39.40
C PHE A 12 -56.94 13.05 40.22
N SER A 13 -56.96 13.15 41.55
CA SER A 13 -56.61 12.03 42.44
C SER A 13 -57.75 11.02 42.60
N GLN A 14 -59.01 11.47 42.50
CA GLN A 14 -60.19 10.61 42.64
C GLN A 14 -60.67 10.00 41.31
N ASN A 15 -60.29 10.56 40.16
CA ASN A 15 -60.71 10.06 38.85
C ASN A 15 -59.58 10.13 37.80
N GLU A 16 -58.90 9.00 37.62
CA GLU A 16 -57.77 8.88 36.68
C GLU A 16 -58.20 9.04 35.21
N THR A 17 -59.43 8.69 34.87
CA THR A 17 -59.95 8.86 33.50
C THR A 17 -60.12 10.35 33.17
N LEU A 18 -60.61 11.14 34.13
CA LEU A 18 -60.70 12.60 34.01
C LEU A 18 -59.30 13.21 33.88
N TYR A 19 -58.34 12.77 34.70
CA TYR A 19 -56.94 13.21 34.62
C TYR A 19 -56.34 13.02 33.22
N ARG A 20 -56.40 11.80 32.67
CA ARG A 20 -55.84 11.50 31.33
C ARG A 20 -56.51 12.33 30.24
N LYS A 21 -57.85 12.44 30.27
CA LYS A 21 -58.60 13.26 29.31
C LYS A 21 -58.22 14.74 29.39
N CYS A 22 -58.04 15.29 30.59
CA CYS A 22 -57.64 16.69 30.77
C CYS A 22 -56.19 16.95 30.36
N LYS A 23 -55.29 15.99 30.55
CA LYS A 23 -53.88 16.06 30.13
C LYS A 23 -53.73 16.14 28.60
N ASP A 24 -54.54 15.38 27.88
CA ASP A 24 -54.45 15.31 26.41
C ASP A 24 -55.33 16.33 25.68
N LEU A 25 -56.18 17.07 26.40
CA LEU A 25 -57.12 18.03 25.82
C LEU A 25 -56.45 19.37 25.51
N SER A 26 -56.61 19.85 24.28
CA SER A 26 -56.30 21.23 23.92
C SER A 26 -57.46 22.14 24.31
N PHE A 27 -57.27 22.98 25.33
CA PHE A 27 -58.34 23.85 25.85
C PHE A 27 -57.89 25.28 26.16
N ILE A 28 -56.59 25.56 26.09
CA ILE A 28 -56.05 26.90 26.32
C ILE A 28 -55.94 27.59 24.97
N GLU A 29 -56.67 28.69 24.79
CA GLU A 29 -56.72 29.43 23.54
C GLU A 29 -55.75 30.62 23.59
N VAL A 30 -54.69 30.53 22.78
CA VAL A 30 -53.75 31.63 22.51
C VAL A 30 -53.47 31.62 21.01
N GLY A 31 -54.34 32.29 20.26
CA GLY A 31 -54.43 32.20 18.79
C GLY A 31 -55.10 30.90 18.32
N GLU A 32 -54.59 29.76 18.78
CA GLU A 32 -55.13 28.41 18.54
C GLU A 32 -55.30 27.62 19.85
N LEU A 33 -56.07 26.54 19.82
CA LEU A 33 -56.28 25.65 20.98
C LEU A 33 -55.05 24.77 21.22
N LYS A 34 -54.36 25.00 22.33
CA LYS A 34 -53.15 24.26 22.72
C LYS A 34 -53.36 23.43 23.99
N LYS A 35 -52.52 22.40 24.15
CA LYS A 35 -52.45 21.55 25.34
C LYS A 35 -51.68 22.24 26.46
N THR A 36 -51.91 21.83 27.70
CA THR A 36 -51.16 22.38 28.85
C THR A 36 -49.64 22.16 28.76
N SER A 37 -49.21 21.06 28.13
CA SER A 37 -47.78 20.76 27.91
C SER A 37 -47.06 21.70 26.95
N SER A 38 -47.78 22.59 26.27
CA SER A 38 -47.21 23.62 25.39
C SER A 38 -46.89 24.92 26.12
N PHE A 39 -47.18 25.01 27.43
CA PHE A 39 -47.03 26.23 28.21
C PHE A 39 -46.05 26.07 29.38
N PHE A 40 -45.42 27.17 29.77
CA PHE A 40 -44.46 27.24 30.86
C PHE A 40 -45.08 27.81 32.14
N ASP A 41 -44.53 27.44 33.29
CA ASP A 41 -44.95 27.97 34.59
C ASP A 41 -44.65 29.47 34.70
N PRO A 42 -45.68 30.34 34.81
CA PRO A 42 -45.50 31.77 34.94
C PRO A 42 -44.86 32.18 36.26
N ASN A 43 -44.73 31.31 37.28
CA ASN A 43 -44.05 31.65 38.53
C ASN A 43 -42.53 31.38 38.49
N ASN A 44 -42.03 30.73 37.42
CA ASN A 44 -40.61 30.50 37.26
C ASN A 44 -39.94 31.74 36.66
N LYS A 45 -39.10 32.42 37.47
CA LYS A 45 -38.38 33.63 37.06
C LYS A 45 -37.44 33.41 35.88
N THR A 46 -36.86 32.22 35.72
CA THR A 46 -36.03 31.88 34.57
C THR A 46 -36.87 31.84 33.30
N PHE A 47 -38.06 31.24 33.34
CA PHE A 47 -38.97 31.20 32.19
C PHE A 47 -39.50 32.57 31.81
N GLN A 48 -39.86 33.40 32.78
CA GLN A 48 -40.28 34.79 32.52
C GLN A 48 -39.22 35.64 31.81
N VAL A 49 -37.94 35.28 31.94
CA VAL A 49 -36.82 35.93 31.24
C VAL A 49 -36.58 35.34 29.85
N LEU A 50 -36.93 34.06 29.64
CA LEU A 50 -36.60 33.30 28.42
C LEU A 50 -37.73 33.22 27.39
N PHE A 51 -39.00 33.37 27.78
CA PHE A 51 -40.15 33.12 26.91
C PHE A 51 -41.11 34.32 26.84
N GLU A 52 -41.80 34.46 25.71
CA GLU A 52 -42.82 35.49 25.49
C GLU A 52 -44.17 35.18 26.20
N ARG A 53 -45.03 36.20 26.35
CA ARG A 53 -46.27 36.13 27.16
C ARG A 53 -47.29 35.09 26.67
N ASP A 54 -47.24 34.74 25.39
CA ASP A 54 -48.13 33.79 24.71
C ASP A 54 -47.75 32.32 24.96
N LEU A 55 -46.53 32.07 25.44
CA LEU A 55 -46.06 30.75 25.90
C LEU A 55 -46.39 30.48 27.37
N PHE A 56 -47.07 31.41 28.04
CA PHE A 56 -47.63 31.23 29.37
C PHE A 56 -49.15 31.06 29.32
N PRO A 57 -49.75 30.28 30.23
CA PRO A 57 -51.20 30.17 30.28
C PRO A 57 -51.83 31.56 30.54
N PRO A 58 -52.89 31.95 29.80
CA PRO A 58 -53.60 33.20 30.02
C PRO A 58 -54.06 33.36 31.47
N ALA A 59 -54.17 34.61 31.92
CA ALA A 59 -54.57 34.95 33.29
C ALA A 59 -55.85 34.24 33.75
N VAL A 60 -56.80 33.97 32.85
CA VAL A 60 -58.04 33.22 33.11
C VAL A 60 -57.79 31.81 33.68
N PHE A 61 -56.64 31.20 33.38
CA PHE A 61 -56.25 29.87 33.86
C PHE A 61 -55.29 29.89 35.05
N THR A 62 -54.84 31.07 35.49
CA THR A 62 -53.82 31.25 36.53
C THR A 62 -54.26 32.22 37.65
N GLN A 63 -55.56 32.50 37.74
CA GLN A 63 -56.13 33.45 38.73
C GLN A 63 -55.93 33.03 40.19
N THR A 64 -55.79 31.73 40.44
CA THR A 64 -55.64 31.17 41.79
C THR A 64 -54.48 30.17 41.84
N PRO A 65 -53.81 30.03 43.00
CA PRO A 65 -52.76 29.01 43.18
C PRO A 65 -53.25 27.59 42.89
N GLU A 66 -54.51 27.28 43.19
CA GLU A 66 -55.09 25.96 42.98
C GLU A 66 -55.25 25.65 41.48
N MET A 67 -55.59 26.64 40.66
CA MET A 67 -55.66 26.46 39.20
C MET A 67 -54.29 26.18 38.60
N LEU A 68 -53.25 26.83 39.12
CA LEU A 68 -51.88 26.60 38.67
C LEU A 68 -51.38 25.21 39.09
N ASP A 69 -51.64 24.76 40.32
CA ASP A 69 -51.38 23.36 40.74
C ASP A 69 -52.13 22.36 39.85
N GLY A 70 -53.37 22.67 39.49
CA GLY A 70 -54.16 21.93 38.53
C GLY A 70 -53.48 21.80 37.17
N LEU A 71 -52.95 22.89 36.62
CA LEU A 71 -52.21 22.93 35.35
C LEU A 71 -50.88 22.14 35.43
N THR A 72 -50.12 22.30 36.52
CA THR A 72 -48.88 21.56 36.77
C THR A 72 -49.10 20.05 36.74
N ARG A 73 -50.19 19.56 37.38
CA ARG A 73 -50.50 18.12 37.39
C ARG A 73 -50.79 17.56 35.99
N ILE A 74 -51.44 18.34 35.13
CA ILE A 74 -51.81 17.93 33.78
C ILE A 74 -50.78 18.29 32.70
N GLY A 75 -49.57 18.73 33.11
CA GLY A 75 -48.41 18.78 32.22
C GLY A 75 -47.82 20.16 31.95
N LEU A 76 -48.14 21.19 32.73
CA LEU A 76 -47.45 22.49 32.63
C LEU A 76 -45.95 22.31 32.89
N GLN A 77 -45.11 22.91 32.04
CA GLN A 77 -43.66 22.75 32.16
C GLN A 77 -43.14 23.61 33.33
N THR A 78 -42.46 22.97 34.29
CA THR A 78 -42.04 23.64 35.54
C THR A 78 -40.52 23.64 35.74
N LYS A 79 -39.79 22.76 35.03
CA LYS A 79 -38.34 22.58 35.21
C LYS A 79 -37.57 22.94 33.94
N GLU A 80 -36.42 23.58 34.10
CA GLU A 80 -35.52 23.99 33.00
C GLU A 80 -35.05 22.80 32.12
N MET A 81 -35.00 21.59 32.67
CA MET A 81 -34.67 20.36 31.93
C MET A 81 -35.78 19.85 30.99
N GLU A 82 -36.97 20.45 31.03
CA GLU A 82 -38.13 20.07 30.18
C GLU A 82 -38.20 20.91 28.89
N VAL A 83 -37.31 21.89 28.71
CA VAL A 83 -37.20 22.72 27.52
C VAL A 83 -36.52 21.93 26.39
N SER A 84 -37.24 21.67 25.28
CA SER A 84 -36.67 21.00 24.10
C SER A 84 -35.72 21.93 23.33
N ALA A 85 -34.81 21.35 22.53
CA ALA A 85 -33.95 22.13 21.63
C ALA A 85 -34.76 22.95 20.61
N ASP A 86 -35.93 22.46 20.20
CA ASP A 86 -36.87 23.18 19.33
C ASP A 86 -37.41 24.46 20.00
N ASN A 87 -37.67 24.42 21.31
CA ASN A 87 -38.11 25.60 22.06
C ASN A 87 -37.01 26.66 22.18
N VAL A 88 -35.73 26.25 22.19
CA VAL A 88 -34.58 27.16 22.21
C VAL A 88 -34.27 27.71 20.82
N LEU A 89 -34.53 26.95 19.75
CA LEU A 89 -34.37 27.40 18.37
C LEU A 89 -35.49 28.37 17.93
N HIS A 90 -36.69 28.25 18.50
CA HIS A 90 -37.75 29.24 18.27
C HIS A 90 -37.40 30.62 18.83
N ILE A 91 -36.63 30.66 19.93
CA ILE A 91 -36.11 31.91 20.54
C ILE A 91 -35.17 32.62 19.54
N ASP A 92 -34.31 31.91 18.82
CA ASP A 92 -33.35 32.54 17.89
C ASP A 92 -34.01 33.09 16.60
N ILE A 93 -35.20 32.59 16.23
CA ILE A 93 -35.94 33.03 15.03
C ILE A 93 -36.91 34.17 15.34
N GLN A 94 -37.50 34.21 16.54
CA GLN A 94 -38.39 35.31 16.94
C GLN A 94 -37.63 36.53 17.48
N HIS A 95 -36.37 36.38 17.90
CA HIS A 95 -35.52 37.50 18.31
C HIS A 95 -34.99 38.36 17.15
N ASP A 96 -35.29 38.02 15.90
CA ASP A 96 -35.07 38.91 14.74
C ASP A 96 -36.19 39.97 14.67
N GLN A 97 -36.25 40.84 15.68
CA GLN A 97 -36.87 42.17 15.57
C GLN A 97 -35.86 43.21 15.04
N GLU A 98 -34.84 42.81 14.28
CA GLU A 98 -34.25 43.76 13.34
C GLU A 98 -35.27 43.96 12.21
N GLU A 99 -35.89 45.14 12.12
CA GLU A 99 -36.60 45.53 10.89
C GLU A 99 -35.61 45.40 9.72
N ILE A 100 -35.69 44.30 8.97
CA ILE A 100 -34.89 44.12 7.76
C ILE A 100 -35.42 45.12 6.72
N HIS A 101 -34.81 46.30 6.68
CA HIS A 101 -35.12 47.30 5.66
C HIS A 101 -34.60 46.83 4.31
N VAL A 102 -35.51 46.31 3.48
CA VAL A 102 -35.21 46.02 2.08
C VAL A 102 -34.88 47.34 1.38
N ILE A 103 -33.70 47.39 0.77
CA ILE A 103 -33.23 48.56 0.02
C ILE A 103 -34.18 48.87 -1.14
N HIS A 104 -34.37 50.16 -1.42
CA HIS A 104 -35.29 50.66 -2.45
C HIS A 104 -35.05 50.00 -3.82
N GLU A 105 -36.12 49.71 -4.58
CA GLU A 105 -36.05 48.94 -5.84
C GLU A 105 -35.15 49.56 -6.92
N GLU A 106 -34.88 50.85 -6.82
CA GLU A 106 -34.00 51.58 -7.74
C GLU A 106 -32.50 51.31 -7.52
N ILE A 107 -32.12 50.64 -6.42
CA ILE A 107 -30.72 50.25 -6.20
C ILE A 107 -30.43 48.96 -6.95
N SER A 108 -29.58 49.05 -7.97
CA SER A 108 -29.20 47.88 -8.77
C SER A 108 -28.42 46.84 -7.95
N PRO A 109 -28.52 45.54 -8.28
CA PRO A 109 -27.75 44.48 -7.61
C PRO A 109 -26.24 44.73 -7.61
N ALA A 110 -25.70 45.32 -8.69
CA ALA A 110 -24.29 45.68 -8.80
C ALA A 110 -23.90 46.79 -7.81
N THR A 111 -24.79 47.75 -7.56
CA THR A 111 -24.59 48.80 -6.55
C THR A 111 -24.64 48.24 -5.14
N ALA A 112 -25.54 47.28 -4.87
CA ALA A 112 -25.64 46.59 -3.59
C ALA A 112 -24.40 45.72 -3.29
N GLU A 113 -23.90 44.97 -4.28
CA GLU A 113 -22.63 44.22 -4.18
C GLU A 113 -21.44 45.14 -3.94
N TRP A 114 -21.35 46.27 -4.65
CA TRP A 114 -20.27 47.23 -4.48
C TRP A 114 -20.23 47.86 -3.09
N LEU A 115 -21.40 48.07 -2.48
CA LEU A 115 -21.56 48.58 -1.11
C LEU A 115 -21.49 47.47 -0.04
N ASN A 116 -21.20 46.21 -0.41
CA ASN A 116 -21.16 45.05 0.48
C ASN A 116 -22.48 44.82 1.26
N ILE A 117 -23.62 45.17 0.66
CA ILE A 117 -24.93 44.95 1.28
C ILE A 117 -25.32 43.49 1.10
N PRO A 118 -25.56 42.72 2.19
CA PRO A 118 -25.90 41.31 2.09
C PRO A 118 -27.30 41.12 1.48
N PHE A 119 -27.42 40.16 0.57
CA PHE A 119 -28.71 39.78 0.00
C PHE A 119 -29.58 39.05 1.04
N LEU A 120 -30.90 39.21 0.95
CA LEU A 120 -31.83 38.50 1.84
C LEU A 120 -31.65 36.97 1.74
N SER A 121 -31.35 36.47 0.53
CA SER A 121 -31.07 35.06 0.26
C SER A 121 -29.82 34.52 0.97
N THR A 122 -28.86 35.37 1.35
CA THR A 122 -27.62 34.97 2.04
C THR A 122 -27.69 35.17 3.55
N ARG A 123 -28.75 35.80 4.07
CA ARG A 123 -29.03 35.90 5.52
C ARG A 123 -29.89 34.77 6.08
N ILE A 124 -30.42 33.89 5.22
CA ILE A 124 -31.23 32.73 5.65
C ILE A 124 -30.32 31.73 6.38
N LEU A 125 -30.39 31.71 7.71
CA LEU A 125 -29.84 30.65 8.54
C LEU A 125 -30.85 29.49 8.57
N CYS A 126 -30.48 28.33 8.04
CA CYS A 126 -31.33 27.11 7.90
C CYS A 126 -32.52 27.26 6.92
N PRO A 127 -32.28 27.11 5.59
CA PRO A 127 -33.30 27.17 4.54
C PRO A 127 -34.50 26.23 4.77
N GLU A 128 -34.27 25.11 5.45
CA GLU A 128 -35.28 24.07 5.71
C GLU A 128 -36.43 24.56 6.59
N LEU A 129 -36.20 25.54 7.48
CA LEU A 129 -37.21 26.07 8.41
C LEU A 129 -38.20 27.04 7.74
N ILE A 130 -37.86 27.59 6.57
CA ILE A 130 -38.73 28.47 5.77
C ILE A 130 -39.26 27.79 4.50
N GLY A 131 -39.19 26.46 4.44
CA GLY A 131 -39.74 25.66 3.35
C GLY A 131 -38.83 25.52 2.12
N ILE A 132 -37.54 25.87 2.23
CA ILE A 132 -36.54 25.58 1.19
C ILE A 132 -35.91 24.24 1.52
N GLU A 133 -36.36 23.18 0.85
CA GLU A 133 -35.77 21.85 0.98
C GLU A 133 -34.51 21.74 0.13
N GLN A 134 -33.36 21.49 0.77
CA GLN A 134 -32.15 21.12 0.06
C GLN A 134 -32.25 19.68 -0.45
N CYS A 135 -32.57 19.50 -1.73
CA CYS A 135 -32.69 18.19 -2.35
C CYS A 135 -31.57 17.90 -3.36
N GLY A 136 -31.04 16.68 -3.35
CA GLY A 136 -29.95 16.23 -4.21
C GLY A 136 -29.61 14.76 -3.98
N GLN A 137 -28.91 14.14 -4.94
CA GLN A 137 -28.40 12.78 -4.76
C GLN A 137 -27.29 12.77 -3.71
N SER A 138 -27.41 11.92 -2.69
CA SER A 138 -26.37 11.69 -1.68
C SER A 138 -26.12 10.19 -1.53
N GLU A 139 -24.88 9.82 -1.19
CA GLU A 139 -24.52 8.44 -0.85
C GLU A 139 -24.07 8.41 0.62
N PRO A 140 -24.58 7.46 1.44
CA PRO A 140 -24.10 7.30 2.81
C PRO A 140 -22.59 7.01 2.86
N ILE A 141 -21.89 7.68 3.79
CA ILE A 141 -20.45 7.49 4.01
C ILE A 141 -20.11 6.02 4.34
N THR A 142 -20.97 5.36 5.11
CA THR A 142 -20.86 3.94 5.47
C THR A 142 -20.89 3.04 4.24
N LEU A 143 -21.82 3.29 3.31
CA LEU A 143 -21.93 2.54 2.04
C LEU A 143 -20.70 2.76 1.15
N ARG A 144 -20.20 4.00 1.08
CA ARG A 144 -18.97 4.32 0.34
C ARG A 144 -17.77 3.57 0.92
N ILE A 145 -17.55 3.62 2.23
CA ILE A 145 -16.46 2.90 2.89
C ILE A 145 -16.62 1.39 2.68
N LYS A 146 -17.82 0.83 2.86
CA LYS A 146 -18.11 -0.58 2.61
C LYS A 146 -17.74 -1.02 1.19
N ASN A 147 -18.03 -0.19 0.18
CA ASN A 147 -17.67 -0.49 -1.19
C ASN A 147 -16.15 -0.38 -1.43
N ILE A 148 -15.47 0.57 -0.78
CA ILE A 148 -14.00 0.64 -0.78
C ILE A 148 -13.42 -0.65 -0.17
N LEU A 149 -13.94 -1.12 0.96
CA LEU A 149 -13.46 -2.37 1.60
C LEU A 149 -13.64 -3.62 0.74
N LYS A 150 -14.57 -3.64 -0.23
CA LYS A 150 -14.67 -4.76 -1.20
C LYS A 150 -13.54 -4.75 -2.22
N GLU A 151 -12.91 -3.61 -2.43
CA GLU A 151 -11.75 -3.47 -3.33
C GLU A 151 -10.49 -4.01 -2.64
N TYR A 152 -10.31 -3.83 -1.34
CA TYR A 152 -9.18 -4.38 -0.57
C TYR A 152 -9.45 -5.83 -0.15
N ASP A 153 -8.52 -6.77 -0.39
CA ASP A 153 -8.66 -8.14 0.15
C ASP A 153 -7.60 -8.32 1.22
N GLU A 154 -8.05 -8.85 2.35
CA GLU A 154 -7.28 -9.17 3.55
C GLU A 154 -6.99 -8.01 4.52
N GLU A 155 -7.07 -8.38 5.80
CA GLU A 155 -6.49 -7.72 6.96
C GLU A 155 -5.03 -7.22 6.79
N ASN A 156 -4.27 -7.81 5.86
CA ASN A 156 -2.86 -7.50 5.62
C ASN A 156 -2.62 -6.17 4.92
N ASP A 157 -3.59 -5.69 4.14
CA ASP A 157 -3.45 -4.43 3.41
C ASP A 157 -3.42 -3.22 4.35
N ILE A 158 -3.95 -3.36 5.58
CA ILE A 158 -3.88 -2.33 6.62
C ILE A 158 -2.42 -1.95 6.90
N PHE A 159 -1.53 -2.94 7.03
CA PHE A 159 -0.13 -2.67 7.34
C PHE A 159 0.59 -2.00 6.18
N LYS A 160 0.32 -2.44 4.94
CA LYS A 160 0.87 -1.81 3.73
C LYS A 160 0.49 -0.33 3.68
N GLU A 161 -0.79 -0.03 3.87
CA GLU A 161 -1.29 1.35 3.79
C GLU A 161 -0.78 2.22 4.93
N LEU A 162 -0.66 1.69 6.15
CA LEU A 162 -0.10 2.43 7.30
C LEU A 162 1.41 2.67 7.17
N ILE A 163 2.18 1.68 6.68
CA ILE A 163 3.61 1.84 6.37
C ILE A 163 3.77 2.88 5.25
N GLN A 164 2.93 2.83 4.21
CA GLN A 164 2.98 3.81 3.13
C GLN A 164 2.69 5.22 3.61
N ASN A 165 1.69 5.39 4.49
CA ASN A 165 1.39 6.69 5.06
C ASN A 165 2.55 7.24 5.89
N ALA A 166 3.27 6.38 6.61
CA ALA A 166 4.48 6.75 7.33
C ALA A 166 5.60 7.17 6.36
N GLU A 167 5.86 6.38 5.31
CA GLU A 167 6.85 6.69 4.27
C GLU A 167 6.52 8.01 3.54
N ASP A 168 5.27 8.22 3.12
CA ASP A 168 4.75 9.44 2.47
C ASP A 168 4.88 10.69 3.36
N ALA A 169 4.97 10.50 4.68
CA ALA A 169 5.22 11.55 5.67
C ALA A 169 6.73 11.78 5.90
N GLY A 170 7.60 10.85 5.48
CA GLY A 170 9.05 10.90 5.67
C GLY A 170 9.55 10.16 6.90
N ALA A 171 8.73 9.28 7.50
CA ALA A 171 9.06 8.59 8.73
C ALA A 171 10.27 7.66 8.59
N ASN A 172 11.17 7.68 9.57
CA ASN A 172 12.28 6.74 9.66
C ASN A 172 11.87 5.48 10.43
N THR A 173 10.86 5.60 11.30
CA THR A 173 10.42 4.53 12.17
C THR A 173 8.92 4.33 12.02
N CYS A 174 8.50 3.08 11.77
CA CYS A 174 7.10 2.66 11.88
C CYS A 174 7.01 1.44 12.80
N LYS A 175 6.10 1.45 13.78
CA LYS A 175 5.92 0.36 14.76
C LYS A 175 4.46 -0.03 14.85
N PHE A 176 4.20 -1.33 15.00
CA PHE A 176 2.87 -1.88 15.23
C PHE A 176 2.87 -2.63 16.56
N MET A 177 1.75 -2.53 17.28
CA MET A 177 1.58 -3.26 18.55
C MET A 177 0.12 -3.66 18.71
N VAL A 178 -0.11 -4.94 18.96
CA VAL A 178 -1.40 -5.45 19.41
C VAL A 178 -1.44 -5.30 20.93
N ASP A 179 -2.41 -4.54 21.42
CA ASP A 179 -2.62 -4.27 22.83
C ASP A 179 -3.88 -4.98 23.30
N PHE A 180 -3.73 -5.90 24.25
CA PHE A 180 -4.84 -6.66 24.85
C PHE A 180 -5.35 -6.05 26.16
N ARG A 181 -4.86 -4.88 26.57
CA ARG A 181 -5.37 -4.20 27.76
C ARG A 181 -6.85 -3.88 27.58
N ASP A 182 -7.60 -4.03 28.66
CA ASP A 182 -9.03 -3.76 28.73
C ASP A 182 -9.29 -2.70 29.81
N HIS A 183 -9.77 -1.53 29.38
CA HIS A 183 -9.97 -0.37 30.24
C HIS A 183 -11.46 -0.21 30.58
N LYS A 184 -11.85 -0.70 31.76
CA LYS A 184 -13.24 -0.62 32.25
C LYS A 184 -13.52 0.67 33.01
N ASP A 185 -13.27 1.79 32.35
CA ASP A 185 -13.48 3.11 32.92
C ASP A 185 -14.98 3.48 32.99
N PRO A 186 -15.42 4.22 34.04
CA PRO A 186 -16.79 4.68 34.16
C PRO A 186 -17.24 5.51 32.95
N ALA A 187 -18.51 5.37 32.54
CA ALA A 187 -19.04 6.02 31.34
C ALA A 187 -18.99 7.57 31.38
N ASP A 188 -19.08 8.16 32.57
CA ASP A 188 -18.96 9.61 32.80
C ASP A 188 -17.53 10.15 32.66
N SER A 189 -16.54 9.24 32.63
CA SER A 189 -15.14 9.57 32.35
C SER A 189 -14.76 9.47 30.87
N LEU A 190 -15.73 9.13 30.00
CA LEU A 190 -15.61 9.07 28.55
C LEU A 190 -16.29 10.28 27.89
N ILE A 191 -15.93 10.57 26.64
CA ILE A 191 -16.54 11.68 25.87
C ILE A 191 -18.02 11.38 25.56
N ASP A 192 -18.32 10.10 25.33
CA ASP A 192 -19.66 9.57 25.14
C ASP A 192 -19.70 8.13 25.69
N GLN A 193 -20.88 7.66 26.10
CA GLN A 193 -21.07 6.31 26.62
C GLN A 193 -20.81 5.25 25.54
N GLY A 194 -21.07 5.57 24.27
CA GLY A 194 -20.77 4.67 23.15
C GLY A 194 -19.29 4.33 23.02
N MET A 195 -18.38 5.22 23.46
CA MET A 195 -16.93 5.00 23.44
C MET A 195 -16.43 3.90 24.38
N SER A 196 -17.30 3.31 25.21
CA SER A 196 -16.95 2.22 26.12
C SER A 196 -16.51 0.95 25.39
N LEU A 197 -17.13 0.65 24.23
CA LEU A 197 -16.76 -0.49 23.38
C LEU A 197 -15.35 -0.36 22.80
N CYS A 198 -14.85 0.89 22.68
CA CYS A 198 -13.54 1.22 22.11
C CYS A 198 -12.38 1.14 23.13
N GLN A 199 -12.65 0.69 24.36
CA GLN A 199 -11.68 0.64 25.47
C GLN A 199 -11.03 -0.75 25.66
N GLY A 200 -11.42 -1.74 24.86
CA GLY A 200 -10.83 -3.08 24.85
C GLY A 200 -9.61 -3.22 23.94
N PRO A 201 -9.28 -4.47 23.53
CA PRO A 201 -8.13 -4.76 22.68
C PRO A 201 -8.09 -3.94 21.39
N CYS A 202 -6.90 -3.49 21.00
CA CYS A 202 -6.72 -2.68 19.79
C CYS A 202 -5.37 -2.88 19.12
N LEU A 203 -5.30 -2.54 17.83
CA LEU A 203 -4.05 -2.37 17.11
C LEU A 203 -3.58 -0.91 17.24
N TRP A 204 -2.33 -0.72 17.65
CA TRP A 204 -1.64 0.55 17.61
C TRP A 204 -0.65 0.57 16.44
N ALA A 205 -0.64 1.66 15.68
CA ALA A 205 0.37 1.96 14.68
C ALA A 205 1.03 3.31 15.00
N PHE A 206 2.35 3.33 15.04
CA PHE A 206 3.15 4.51 15.33
C PHE A 206 4.08 4.83 14.17
N ASN A 207 4.29 6.12 13.91
CA ASN A 207 5.43 6.62 13.16
C ASN A 207 5.98 7.91 13.77
N ASP A 208 7.26 8.20 13.50
CA ASP A 208 7.99 9.32 14.10
C ASP A 208 7.75 10.69 13.42
N GLU A 209 6.87 10.76 12.43
CA GLU A 209 6.50 12.01 11.75
C GLU A 209 5.18 12.60 12.21
N LEU A 210 5.04 13.92 12.02
CA LEU A 210 3.86 14.70 12.39
C LEU A 210 2.99 14.98 11.17
N PHE A 211 1.67 14.86 11.34
CA PHE A 211 0.69 15.36 10.36
C PHE A 211 0.87 16.87 10.12
N THR A 212 0.98 17.24 8.84
CA THR A 212 0.89 18.63 8.39
C THR A 212 -0.56 19.12 8.35
N GLU A 213 -0.77 20.42 8.20
CA GLU A 213 -2.12 21.00 8.02
C GLU A 213 -2.85 20.43 6.79
N ASP A 214 -2.10 20.10 5.74
CA ASP A 214 -2.67 19.46 4.55
C ASP A 214 -3.06 18.01 4.83
N ASP A 215 -2.28 17.27 5.62
CA ASP A 215 -2.62 15.88 5.99
C ASP A 215 -3.93 15.84 6.79
N TRP A 216 -4.12 16.77 7.74
CA TRP A 216 -5.39 16.90 8.47
C TRP A 216 -6.59 17.21 7.57
N LYS A 217 -6.41 18.02 6.53
CA LYS A 217 -7.48 18.34 5.57
C LYS A 217 -7.77 17.18 4.63
N ASN A 218 -6.76 16.39 4.29
CA ASN A 218 -6.88 15.30 3.32
C ASN A 218 -7.41 14.01 3.97
N ILE A 219 -7.05 13.72 5.22
CA ILE A 219 -7.44 12.46 5.90
C ILE A 219 -8.95 12.32 6.12
N VAL A 220 -9.67 13.44 6.23
CA VAL A 220 -11.14 13.47 6.39
C VAL A 220 -11.89 13.42 5.05
N LYS A 221 -11.19 13.48 3.92
CA LYS A 221 -11.79 13.46 2.58
C LYS A 221 -11.66 12.07 1.98
N LEU A 222 -12.79 11.38 1.81
CA LEU A 222 -12.84 10.07 1.14
C LEU A 222 -12.37 10.10 -0.32
N ARG A 223 -12.41 11.26 -0.98
CA ARG A 223 -11.88 11.45 -2.34
C ARG A 223 -11.06 12.74 -2.37
N SER A 224 -9.74 12.59 -2.42
CA SER A 224 -8.84 13.71 -2.64
C SER A 224 -8.09 13.48 -3.94
N ALA A 225 -8.48 14.19 -5.01
CA ALA A 225 -7.73 14.26 -6.28
C ALA A 225 -6.34 14.90 -6.12
N SER A 226 -5.98 15.39 -4.93
CA SER A 226 -4.77 16.15 -4.65
C SER A 226 -3.48 15.33 -4.68
N LYS A 227 -3.55 13.98 -4.63
CA LYS A 227 -2.36 13.11 -4.77
C LYS A 227 -2.11 12.62 -6.20
N GLU A 228 -3.07 12.72 -7.12
CA GLU A 228 -2.87 12.28 -8.53
C GLU A 228 -1.80 13.11 -9.26
N ASN A 229 -1.58 14.36 -8.84
CA ASN A 229 -0.64 15.30 -9.48
C ASN A 229 0.72 15.42 -8.78
N LYS A 230 0.95 14.74 -7.63
CA LYS A 230 2.23 14.81 -6.91
C LYS A 230 3.11 13.61 -7.28
N VAL A 231 3.97 13.81 -8.29
CA VAL A 231 4.84 12.77 -8.89
C VAL A 231 5.82 12.14 -7.90
N GLU A 232 6.13 12.82 -6.80
CA GLU A 232 7.09 12.44 -5.77
C GLU A 232 6.50 11.71 -4.55
N LYS A 233 5.16 11.53 -4.47
CA LYS A 233 4.53 10.70 -3.43
C LYS A 233 4.20 9.31 -3.97
N ILE A 234 4.43 8.28 -3.16
CA ILE A 234 4.31 6.88 -3.57
C ILE A 234 2.83 6.46 -3.56
N GLY A 235 2.01 7.01 -2.66
CA GLY A 235 0.57 6.71 -2.56
C GLY A 235 -0.32 7.62 -3.43
N LYS A 236 -0.92 7.08 -4.51
CA LYS A 236 -1.70 7.88 -5.48
C LYS A 236 -3.17 8.14 -5.11
N PHE A 237 -3.81 7.30 -4.30
CA PHE A 237 -5.29 7.25 -4.30
C PHE A 237 -6.01 7.84 -3.09
N GLY A 238 -5.32 8.21 -2.00
CA GLY A 238 -5.97 8.84 -0.83
C GLY A 238 -7.08 8.00 -0.15
N LEU A 239 -7.35 6.80 -0.64
CA LEU A 239 -8.37 5.85 -0.18
C LEU A 239 -7.81 4.82 0.81
N GLY A 240 -6.47 4.65 0.81
CA GLY A 240 -5.77 3.59 1.53
C GLY A 240 -5.98 3.57 3.04
N PHE A 241 -6.13 4.74 3.68
CA PHE A 241 -6.43 4.79 5.10
C PHE A 241 -7.75 4.08 5.44
N ASN A 242 -8.73 4.04 4.53
CA ASN A 242 -10.00 3.38 4.79
C ASN A 242 -9.88 1.85 4.97
N ALA A 243 -8.75 1.24 4.58
CA ALA A 243 -8.50 -0.18 4.83
C ALA A 243 -8.55 -0.52 6.33
N VAL A 244 -8.27 0.45 7.23
CA VAL A 244 -8.38 0.24 8.69
C VAL A 244 -9.79 -0.17 9.12
N TYR A 245 -10.83 0.15 8.34
CA TYR A 245 -12.19 -0.22 8.66
C TYR A 245 -12.47 -1.73 8.51
N HIS A 246 -11.53 -2.53 7.98
CA HIS A 246 -11.61 -3.99 8.09
C HIS A 246 -11.57 -4.45 9.55
N VAL A 247 -10.83 -3.78 10.43
CA VAL A 247 -10.64 -4.18 11.84
C VAL A 247 -11.42 -3.34 12.84
N THR A 248 -11.73 -2.08 12.53
CA THR A 248 -12.36 -1.14 13.47
C THR A 248 -13.51 -0.35 12.85
N ASP A 249 -14.46 0.11 13.65
CA ASP A 249 -15.47 1.10 13.22
C ASP A 249 -15.09 2.53 13.61
N ILE A 250 -14.07 2.71 14.45
CA ILE A 250 -13.75 4.00 15.06
C ILE A 250 -12.24 4.25 15.18
N PRO A 251 -11.54 4.43 14.05
CA PRO A 251 -10.13 4.75 14.08
C PRO A 251 -9.90 6.12 14.72
N SER A 252 -8.81 6.24 15.48
CA SER A 252 -8.38 7.53 16.02
C SER A 252 -6.91 7.82 15.74
N ILE A 253 -6.60 9.07 15.42
CA ILE A 253 -5.28 9.53 14.98
C ILE A 253 -4.83 10.65 15.91
N LEU A 254 -3.79 10.39 16.69
CA LEU A 254 -3.10 11.37 17.53
C LEU A 254 -1.81 11.80 16.82
N SER A 255 -1.68 13.08 16.48
CA SER A 255 -0.42 13.65 15.98
C SER A 255 -0.22 15.05 16.54
N GLY A 256 0.93 15.28 17.17
CA GLY A 256 1.21 16.55 17.83
C GLY A 256 0.17 16.85 18.91
N LYS A 257 -0.59 17.93 18.69
CA LYS A 257 -1.66 18.39 19.60
C LYS A 257 -3.05 17.92 19.17
N GLY A 258 -3.18 17.39 17.95
CA GLY A 258 -4.48 17.00 17.40
C GLY A 258 -4.79 15.55 17.68
N LEU A 259 -5.99 15.27 18.19
CA LEU A 259 -6.59 13.94 18.21
C LEU A 259 -7.85 13.94 17.35
N LEU A 260 -7.83 13.20 16.26
CA LEU A 260 -8.99 12.98 15.38
C LEU A 260 -9.61 11.62 15.71
N ILE A 261 -10.93 11.56 15.86
CA ILE A 261 -11.71 10.32 16.03
C ILE A 261 -12.78 10.30 14.95
N LEU A 262 -12.81 9.25 14.14
CA LEU A 262 -13.77 9.09 13.04
C LEU A 262 -14.79 8.03 13.42
N ASP A 263 -16.09 8.34 13.40
CA ASP A 263 -17.17 7.41 13.75
C ASP A 263 -18.21 7.40 12.62
N PRO A 264 -17.88 6.87 11.42
CA PRO A 264 -18.77 6.90 10.25
C PRO A 264 -20.14 6.25 10.47
N ASN A 265 -20.24 5.26 11.38
CA ASN A 265 -21.52 4.63 11.73
C ASN A 265 -22.37 5.49 12.70
N VAL A 266 -21.81 6.54 13.31
CA VAL A 266 -22.48 7.41 14.30
C VAL A 266 -23.05 6.58 15.45
N THR A 267 -22.28 5.60 15.93
CA THR A 267 -22.71 4.66 16.99
C THR A 267 -22.02 4.92 18.32
N HIS A 268 -20.90 5.64 18.32
CA HIS A 268 -20.05 5.84 19.48
C HIS A 268 -20.10 7.29 20.00
N LEU A 269 -20.24 8.28 19.12
CA LEU A 269 -20.19 9.71 19.43
C LEU A 269 -21.55 10.43 19.28
N GLN A 270 -22.65 9.71 19.49
CA GLN A 270 -24.02 10.17 19.18
C GLN A 270 -24.37 11.54 19.78
N LYS A 271 -23.93 11.86 21.00
CA LYS A 271 -24.26 13.12 21.67
C LYS A 271 -23.62 14.35 21.01
N HIS A 272 -22.62 14.15 20.14
CA HIS A 272 -21.83 15.21 19.53
C HIS A 272 -22.10 15.35 18.01
N MET A 273 -23.09 14.62 17.47
CA MET A 273 -23.35 14.53 16.04
C MET A 273 -24.66 15.23 15.67
N GLN A 274 -24.57 16.51 15.28
CA GLN A 274 -25.71 17.30 14.78
C GLN A 274 -25.97 17.06 13.27
N ASN A 275 -24.94 16.68 12.51
CA ASN A 275 -25.04 16.40 11.08
C ASN A 275 -24.34 15.07 10.74
N LYS A 276 -25.11 14.09 10.24
CA LYS A 276 -24.60 12.76 9.84
C LYS A 276 -23.59 12.80 8.70
N ALA A 277 -23.48 13.92 7.96
CA ALA A 277 -22.51 14.09 6.88
C ALA A 277 -21.06 14.26 7.39
N ASN A 278 -20.85 14.67 8.64
CA ASN A 278 -19.52 14.91 9.24
C ASN A 278 -19.32 14.03 10.48
N ALA A 279 -19.16 12.74 10.25
CA ALA A 279 -19.14 11.71 11.28
C ALA A 279 -17.75 11.54 11.95
N GLY A 280 -17.32 12.56 12.72
CA GLY A 280 -16.08 12.54 13.48
C GLY A 280 -15.82 13.81 14.30
N ILE A 281 -14.89 13.74 15.25
CA ILE A 281 -14.48 14.89 16.10
C ILE A 281 -12.97 15.08 16.07
N LYS A 282 -12.52 16.33 16.07
CA LYS A 282 -11.10 16.70 16.25
C LYS A 282 -10.92 17.47 17.56
N LEU A 283 -10.06 16.97 18.43
CA LEU A 283 -9.76 17.54 19.73
C LEU A 283 -8.37 18.19 19.70
N ASP A 284 -8.26 19.34 20.36
CA ASP A 284 -7.00 20.03 20.62
C ASP A 284 -6.52 19.69 22.03
N LEU A 285 -5.55 18.78 22.12
CA LEU A 285 -4.99 18.29 23.37
C LEU A 285 -4.11 19.32 24.10
N SER A 286 -3.81 20.47 23.49
CA SER A 286 -3.21 21.58 24.24
C SER A 286 -4.16 22.11 25.33
N ARG A 287 -5.47 21.89 25.16
CA ARG A 287 -6.51 22.22 26.14
C ARG A 287 -6.58 21.16 27.23
N LYS A 288 -5.66 21.22 28.20
CA LYS A 288 -5.54 20.26 29.32
C LYS A 288 -6.85 19.96 30.07
N LYS A 289 -7.81 20.89 30.08
CA LYS A 289 -9.15 20.69 30.65
C LYS A 289 -9.87 19.46 30.07
N LEU A 290 -9.67 19.14 28.78
CA LEU A 290 -10.27 17.97 28.13
C LEU A 290 -9.75 16.66 28.75
N LEU A 291 -8.43 16.54 28.91
CA LEU A 291 -7.79 15.38 29.54
C LEU A 291 -8.26 15.18 30.99
N HIS A 292 -8.48 16.26 31.72
CA HIS A 292 -8.96 16.19 33.10
C HIS A 292 -10.43 15.78 33.22
N ARG A 293 -11.28 16.21 32.27
CA ARG A 293 -12.72 15.97 32.28
C ARG A 293 -13.07 14.56 31.83
N PHE A 294 -12.31 13.99 30.89
CA PHE A 294 -12.56 12.65 30.35
C PHE A 294 -11.34 11.71 30.52
N PRO A 295 -10.89 11.45 31.76
CA PRO A 295 -9.64 10.70 31.97
C PRO A 295 -9.71 9.25 31.48
N GLY A 296 -10.88 8.62 31.49
CA GLY A 296 -11.06 7.26 30.97
C GLY A 296 -10.85 7.19 29.46
N GLN A 297 -11.23 8.24 28.72
CA GLN A 297 -11.07 8.29 27.27
C GLN A 297 -9.60 8.23 26.82
N PHE A 298 -8.71 8.84 27.60
CA PHE A 298 -7.29 9.01 27.26
C PHE A 298 -6.37 7.99 27.93
N ARG A 299 -6.84 7.27 28.96
CA ARG A 299 -6.03 6.26 29.66
C ARG A 299 -5.44 5.18 28.74
N PRO A 300 -6.12 4.67 27.70
CA PRO A 300 -5.53 3.67 26.81
C PRO A 300 -4.25 4.14 26.10
N TYR A 301 -4.06 5.45 25.93
CA TYR A 301 -2.85 6.01 25.32
C TYR A 301 -1.64 5.98 26.25
N GLU A 302 -1.84 5.87 27.56
CA GLU A 302 -0.74 5.86 28.52
C GLU A 302 0.17 4.64 28.32
N HIS A 303 1.48 4.89 28.30
CA HIS A 303 2.54 3.89 28.10
C HIS A 303 2.59 3.25 26.71
N ILE A 304 1.90 3.83 25.73
CA ILE A 304 1.96 3.39 24.33
C ILE A 304 2.94 4.27 23.56
N PHE A 305 4.06 3.69 23.12
CA PHE A 305 5.10 4.37 22.35
C PHE A 305 5.49 5.74 22.95
N ASP A 306 5.78 5.77 24.25
CA ASP A 306 6.15 6.97 25.01
C ASP A 306 5.05 8.05 25.08
N CYS A 307 3.80 7.72 24.75
CA CYS A 307 2.66 8.59 24.93
C CYS A 307 2.27 8.66 26.41
N ASN A 308 2.18 9.89 26.94
CA ASN A 308 1.70 10.15 28.28
C ASN A 308 0.69 11.31 28.27
N LEU A 309 -0.59 10.97 28.26
CA LEU A 309 -1.71 11.91 28.34
C LEU A 309 -2.25 12.08 29.77
N SER A 310 -1.51 11.59 30.78
CA SER A 310 -1.95 11.64 32.17
C SER A 310 -2.02 13.07 32.71
N LYS A 311 -2.79 13.25 33.79
CA LYS A 311 -2.92 14.56 34.47
C LYS A 311 -1.59 15.15 34.96
N LYS A 312 -0.60 14.29 35.21
CA LYS A 312 0.74 14.66 35.71
C LYS A 312 1.77 14.85 34.59
N SER A 313 1.37 14.63 33.33
CA SER A 313 2.27 14.70 32.20
C SER A 313 2.79 16.12 31.96
N THR A 314 4.11 16.22 31.75
CA THR A 314 4.78 17.44 31.29
C THR A 314 4.81 17.54 29.75
N GLN A 315 4.38 16.48 29.06
CA GLN A 315 4.32 16.41 27.60
C GLN A 315 3.29 17.42 27.09
N LYS A 316 3.74 18.41 26.30
CA LYS A 316 2.87 19.45 25.72
C LYS A 316 2.13 18.96 24.46
N PHE A 317 2.73 18.01 23.75
CA PHE A 317 2.20 17.40 22.54
C PHE A 317 2.92 16.08 22.28
N TYR A 318 2.30 15.18 21.53
CA TYR A 318 2.86 13.90 21.16
C TYR A 318 3.85 14.06 19.99
N GLN A 319 5.04 13.46 20.10
CA GLN A 319 6.10 13.59 19.10
C GLN A 319 6.03 12.40 18.13
N GLY A 320 5.31 12.61 17.03
CA GLY A 320 5.00 11.60 16.03
C GLY A 320 3.50 11.43 15.83
N THR A 321 3.13 10.38 15.11
CA THR A 321 1.75 10.02 14.82
C THR A 321 1.43 8.65 15.41
N LEU A 322 0.35 8.57 16.18
CA LEU A 322 -0.16 7.36 16.80
C LEU A 322 -1.60 7.10 16.35
N ILE A 323 -1.84 5.95 15.74
CA ILE A 323 -3.13 5.51 15.24
C ILE A 323 -3.61 4.36 16.12
N LYS A 324 -4.79 4.53 16.73
CA LYS A 324 -5.48 3.49 17.51
C LYS A 324 -6.60 2.90 16.66
N LEU A 325 -6.64 1.58 16.55
CA LEU A 325 -7.68 0.83 15.86
C LEU A 325 -8.29 -0.21 16.82
N PRO A 326 -9.32 0.16 17.60
CA PRO A 326 -10.05 -0.78 18.45
C PRO A 326 -10.62 -1.93 17.63
N PHE A 327 -10.35 -3.17 18.04
CA PHE A 327 -10.86 -4.34 17.31
C PHE A 327 -12.38 -4.45 17.47
N ARG A 328 -13.08 -4.61 16.34
CA ARG A 328 -14.54 -4.67 16.32
C ARG A 328 -15.08 -5.84 17.14
N THR A 329 -15.89 -5.49 18.12
CA THR A 329 -16.60 -6.44 18.98
C THR A 329 -17.85 -7.00 18.30
N ARG A 330 -18.43 -8.06 18.88
CA ARG A 330 -19.69 -8.63 18.40
C ARG A 330 -20.85 -7.64 18.49
N GLU A 331 -20.86 -6.76 19.49
CA GLU A 331 -21.90 -5.75 19.67
C GLU A 331 -21.82 -4.64 18.61
N GLU A 332 -20.61 -4.21 18.25
CA GLU A 332 -20.37 -3.25 17.17
C GLU A 332 -20.73 -3.85 15.80
N ALA A 333 -20.32 -5.09 15.53
CA ALA A 333 -20.55 -5.76 14.24
C ALA A 333 -22.04 -5.89 13.86
N VAL A 334 -22.94 -6.02 14.84
CA VAL A 334 -24.40 -6.07 14.58
C VAL A 334 -24.95 -4.70 14.13
N LYS A 335 -24.31 -3.60 14.56
CA LYS A 335 -24.74 -2.24 14.27
C LYS A 335 -23.97 -1.60 13.12
N SER A 336 -22.79 -2.12 12.78
CA SER A 336 -21.93 -1.56 11.75
C SER A 336 -22.52 -1.77 10.36
N GLU A 337 -22.78 -0.68 9.66
CA GLU A 337 -23.18 -0.72 8.25
C GLU A 337 -21.98 -1.04 7.34
N ILE A 338 -20.75 -0.84 7.84
CA ILE A 338 -19.48 -0.97 7.12
C ILE A 338 -19.03 -2.43 7.03
N SER A 339 -18.93 -3.14 8.17
CA SER A 339 -18.39 -4.51 8.21
C SER A 339 -18.97 -5.32 9.37
N GLY A 340 -19.34 -6.58 9.08
CA GLY A 340 -19.81 -7.54 10.09
C GLY A 340 -18.70 -8.40 10.71
N ASN A 341 -17.43 -8.17 10.38
CA ASN A 341 -16.31 -8.98 10.87
C ASN A 341 -16.03 -8.68 12.34
N VAL A 342 -16.11 -9.73 13.18
CA VAL A 342 -15.80 -9.68 14.61
C VAL A 342 -14.37 -10.15 14.82
N TYR A 343 -13.67 -9.55 15.77
CA TYR A 343 -12.33 -9.98 16.17
C TYR A 343 -12.35 -10.41 17.64
N ASP A 344 -12.40 -11.72 17.86
CA ASP A 344 -12.16 -12.28 19.18
C ASP A 344 -10.66 -12.44 19.46
N ARG A 345 -10.32 -13.00 20.62
CA ARG A 345 -8.91 -13.15 21.02
C ARG A 345 -8.11 -14.02 20.04
N ASP A 346 -8.70 -15.09 19.52
CA ASP A 346 -8.00 -16.01 18.61
C ASP A 346 -7.83 -15.36 17.23
N ASP A 347 -8.82 -14.60 16.77
CA ASP A 347 -8.73 -13.81 15.55
C ASP A 347 -7.65 -12.73 15.65
N ILE A 348 -7.55 -12.02 16.78
CA ILE A 348 -6.51 -11.01 17.03
C ILE A 348 -5.11 -11.66 17.03
N VAL A 349 -4.95 -12.84 17.63
CA VAL A 349 -3.67 -13.57 17.62
C VAL A 349 -3.30 -14.01 16.20
N LYS A 350 -4.25 -14.52 15.41
CA LYS A 350 -4.02 -14.85 14.00
C LYS A 350 -3.64 -13.60 13.19
N PHE A 351 -4.32 -12.48 13.42
CA PHE A 351 -4.01 -11.19 12.82
C PHE A 351 -2.59 -10.74 13.16
N GLN A 352 -2.16 -10.87 14.42
CA GLN A 352 -0.79 -10.59 14.86
C GLN A 352 0.24 -11.48 14.15
N GLN A 353 -0.03 -12.78 13.97
CA GLN A 353 0.86 -13.69 13.26
C GLN A 353 1.05 -13.29 11.79
N LYS A 354 0.00 -12.77 11.14
CA LYS A 354 0.11 -12.28 9.75
C LYS A 354 1.02 -11.06 9.63
N LEU A 355 0.99 -10.14 10.59
CA LEU A 355 1.93 -9.00 10.66
C LEU A 355 3.38 -9.49 10.66
N THR A 356 3.66 -10.52 11.46
CA THR A 356 4.99 -11.12 11.58
C THR A 356 5.44 -11.76 10.25
N ASN A 357 4.56 -12.36 9.45
CA ASN A 357 4.97 -13.03 8.20
C ASN A 357 5.26 -12.08 7.02
N SER A 358 5.43 -10.78 7.26
CA SER A 358 5.29 -9.75 6.24
C SER A 358 6.55 -8.88 6.01
N GLN A 359 7.73 -9.43 6.33
CA GLN A 359 9.03 -8.73 6.33
C GLN A 359 9.38 -8.05 4.99
N THR A 360 8.95 -8.62 3.86
CA THR A 360 9.28 -8.12 2.53
C THR A 360 8.61 -6.79 2.19
N HIS A 361 7.62 -6.34 2.97
CA HIS A 361 6.95 -5.04 2.78
C HIS A 361 7.93 -3.87 2.73
N LEU A 362 9.06 -3.99 3.43
CA LEU A 362 10.00 -2.89 3.56
C LEU A 362 10.99 -2.78 2.40
N LEU A 363 11.15 -3.82 1.55
CA LEU A 363 12.30 -4.00 0.64
C LEU A 363 12.64 -2.82 -0.28
N PHE A 364 11.65 -2.08 -0.77
CA PHE A 364 11.85 -0.97 -1.71
C PHE A 364 11.46 0.39 -1.13
N LEU A 365 11.42 0.50 0.20
CA LEU A 365 11.25 1.76 0.91
C LEU A 365 12.60 2.47 1.10
N LYS A 366 12.59 3.78 1.22
CA LYS A 366 13.80 4.61 1.21
C LYS A 366 14.65 4.44 2.47
N ASN A 367 14.02 4.17 3.61
CA ASN A 367 14.64 4.28 4.94
C ASN A 367 15.14 2.94 5.53
N ILE A 368 15.47 1.96 4.69
CA ILE A 368 16.05 0.69 5.14
C ILE A 368 17.54 0.87 5.44
N LYS A 369 18.04 0.22 6.49
CA LYS A 369 19.49 0.09 6.72
C LYS A 369 20.09 -0.79 5.63
N THR A 370 20.93 -0.20 4.79
CA THR A 370 21.60 -0.90 3.70
C THR A 370 23.11 -0.69 3.74
N GLU A 371 23.85 -1.68 3.25
CA GLU A 371 25.29 -1.60 3.01
C GLU A 371 25.54 -1.49 1.50
N SER A 372 26.26 -0.45 1.08
CA SER A 372 26.57 -0.22 -0.34
C SER A 372 27.74 -1.06 -0.81
N LEU A 373 27.56 -1.80 -1.91
CA LEU A 373 28.55 -2.77 -2.41
C LEU A 373 29.29 -2.32 -3.64
N GLN A 374 28.61 -1.63 -4.56
CA GLN A 374 29.22 -1.34 -5.86
C GLN A 374 28.71 -0.05 -6.49
N ASN A 375 29.66 0.80 -6.91
CA ASN A 375 29.39 1.96 -7.76
C ASN A 375 29.27 1.53 -9.22
N LEU A 376 28.14 1.84 -9.85
CA LEU A 376 27.84 1.43 -11.24
C LEU A 376 28.19 2.49 -12.28
N PRO A 377 28.34 2.14 -13.57
CA PRO A 377 28.63 3.10 -14.64
C PRO A 377 27.56 4.19 -14.73
N ARG A 378 27.96 5.45 -14.53
CA ARG A 378 27.03 6.53 -14.18
C ARG A 378 26.45 7.31 -15.36
N THR A 379 26.95 7.16 -16.58
CA THR A 379 26.69 8.13 -17.67
C THR A 379 25.21 8.20 -18.05
N MET A 380 24.57 7.09 -18.44
CA MET A 380 23.16 7.11 -18.84
C MET A 380 22.20 7.45 -17.69
N GLN A 381 22.44 6.91 -16.49
CA GLN A 381 21.62 7.20 -15.31
C GLN A 381 21.76 8.67 -14.89
N ASN A 382 22.95 9.25 -14.97
CA ASN A 382 23.15 10.68 -14.72
C ASN A 382 22.43 11.56 -15.75
N ASP A 383 22.43 11.17 -17.01
CA ASP A 383 21.77 11.94 -18.06
C ASP A 383 20.24 11.87 -17.93
N ALA A 384 19.70 10.69 -17.62
CA ALA A 384 18.29 10.52 -17.28
C ALA A 384 17.90 11.35 -16.05
N LEU A 385 18.70 11.28 -14.97
CA LEU A 385 18.49 12.05 -13.75
C LEU A 385 18.51 13.56 -14.02
N LYS A 386 19.54 14.06 -14.72
CA LYS A 386 19.62 15.48 -15.13
C LYS A 386 18.42 15.91 -15.96
N SER A 387 17.93 15.05 -16.84
CA SER A 387 16.74 15.35 -17.64
C SER A 387 15.48 15.44 -16.76
N LEU A 388 15.30 14.47 -15.85
CA LEU A 388 14.16 14.46 -14.91
C LEU A 388 14.20 15.65 -13.95
N MET A 389 15.38 16.05 -13.47
CA MET A 389 15.55 17.20 -12.57
C MET A 389 15.07 18.52 -13.17
N LYS A 390 14.97 18.64 -14.50
CA LYS A 390 14.39 19.83 -15.16
C LYS A 390 12.91 20.01 -14.81
N HIS A 391 12.19 18.92 -14.56
CA HIS A 391 10.76 18.91 -14.28
C HIS A 391 10.44 18.51 -12.82
N TYR A 392 11.34 17.77 -12.16
CA TYR A 392 11.16 17.19 -10.83
C TYR A 392 12.40 17.43 -9.96
N ALA A 393 12.44 18.55 -9.25
CA ALA A 393 13.65 18.99 -8.52
C ALA A 393 14.18 18.01 -7.46
N LYS A 394 13.31 17.14 -6.91
CA LYS A 394 13.66 16.17 -5.85
C LYS A 394 13.76 14.72 -6.32
N CYS A 395 13.79 14.45 -7.62
CA CYS A 395 13.82 13.07 -8.12
C CYS A 395 15.04 12.26 -7.63
N GLN A 396 16.19 12.91 -7.40
CA GLN A 396 17.39 12.29 -6.83
C GLN A 396 17.19 11.75 -5.40
N GLU A 397 16.18 12.24 -4.68
CA GLU A 397 15.89 11.82 -3.31
C GLU A 397 14.92 10.64 -3.26
N VAL A 398 14.38 10.20 -4.39
CA VAL A 398 13.35 9.14 -4.46
C VAL A 398 13.98 7.74 -4.45
N ILE A 399 15.09 7.56 -5.16
CA ILE A 399 15.85 6.29 -5.22
C ILE A 399 17.35 6.56 -5.29
N ASP A 400 18.15 5.62 -4.77
CA ASP A 400 19.58 5.51 -5.13
C ASP A 400 19.69 4.73 -6.45
N CYS A 401 20.12 5.40 -7.52
CA CYS A 401 20.33 4.79 -8.84
C CYS A 401 21.81 4.51 -9.17
N HIS A 402 22.73 4.85 -8.27
CA HIS A 402 24.18 4.79 -8.50
C HIS A 402 24.83 3.57 -7.86
N SER A 403 24.17 2.99 -6.86
CA SER A 403 24.74 1.91 -6.07
C SER A 403 23.80 0.72 -5.95
N ALA A 404 24.38 -0.47 -5.98
CA ALA A 404 23.70 -1.66 -5.50
C ALA A 404 23.99 -1.86 -4.00
N ASN A 405 22.96 -2.22 -3.25
CA ASN A 405 22.95 -2.18 -1.80
C ASN A 405 22.41 -3.50 -1.25
N ILE A 406 23.01 -4.09 -0.21
CA ILE A 406 22.39 -5.22 0.51
C ILE A 406 21.58 -4.68 1.68
N ALA A 407 20.28 -4.98 1.67
CA ALA A 407 19.37 -4.74 2.78
C ALA A 407 19.36 -5.95 3.71
N GLN A 408 19.48 -5.69 5.02
CA GLN A 408 19.24 -6.67 6.06
C GLN A 408 17.85 -6.44 6.65
N LEU A 409 16.98 -7.43 6.52
CA LEU A 409 15.69 -7.47 7.20
C LEU A 409 15.84 -8.35 8.44
N THR A 410 15.51 -7.81 9.60
CA THR A 410 15.59 -8.56 10.86
C THR A 410 14.22 -8.59 11.51
N GLN A 411 13.76 -9.78 11.79
CA GLN A 411 12.56 -10.01 12.57
C GLN A 411 12.93 -10.59 13.92
N GLN A 412 12.45 -9.94 14.97
CA GLN A 412 12.59 -10.44 16.33
C GLN A 412 11.35 -11.23 16.73
N HIS A 413 11.56 -12.45 17.22
CA HIS A 413 10.56 -13.30 17.85
C HIS A 413 10.94 -13.51 19.32
N CYS A 414 10.01 -14.05 20.11
CA CYS A 414 10.29 -14.39 21.51
C CYS A 414 11.43 -15.43 21.64
N ASP A 415 11.58 -16.31 20.64
CA ASP A 415 12.49 -17.47 20.66
C ASP A 415 13.77 -17.26 19.83
N GLY A 416 13.98 -16.06 19.26
CA GLY A 416 15.16 -15.75 18.44
C GLY A 416 14.92 -14.65 17.41
N SER A 417 15.88 -14.42 16.52
CA SER A 417 15.74 -13.48 15.41
C SER A 417 15.92 -14.17 14.07
N ASP A 418 15.01 -13.93 13.14
CA ASP A 418 15.17 -14.30 11.73
C ASP A 418 15.79 -13.13 10.96
N VAL A 419 16.79 -13.42 10.13
CA VAL A 419 17.55 -12.40 9.40
C VAL A 419 17.63 -12.79 7.93
N GLN A 420 17.14 -11.91 7.06
CA GLN A 420 17.16 -12.08 5.60
C GLN A 420 18.02 -11.00 4.95
N PHE A 421 18.74 -11.37 3.90
CA PHE A 421 19.56 -10.45 3.12
C PHE A 421 19.06 -10.37 1.69
N TRP A 422 18.97 -9.14 1.18
CA TRP A 422 18.47 -8.87 -0.17
C TRP A 422 19.41 -7.90 -0.88
N LEU A 423 19.96 -8.30 -2.02
CA LEU A 423 20.68 -7.38 -2.90
C LEU A 423 19.65 -6.57 -3.69
N LEU A 424 19.69 -5.25 -3.49
CA LEU A 424 18.78 -4.28 -4.08
C LEU A 424 19.53 -3.41 -5.09
N TYR A 425 18.89 -3.20 -6.23
CA TYR A 425 19.28 -2.15 -7.16
C TYR A 425 18.02 -1.48 -7.72
N ASN A 426 18.04 -0.14 -7.77
CA ASN A 426 16.99 0.66 -8.38
C ASN A 426 17.63 1.54 -9.46
N CYS A 427 16.87 1.93 -10.47
CA CYS A 427 17.33 2.87 -11.47
C CYS A 427 16.17 3.62 -12.12
N PHE A 428 16.50 4.69 -12.84
CA PHE A 428 15.56 5.35 -13.72
C PHE A 428 15.58 4.70 -15.11
N GLY A 429 14.43 4.72 -15.78
CA GLY A 429 14.34 4.45 -17.20
C GLY A 429 15.17 5.45 -18.00
N THR A 430 15.78 4.97 -19.08
CA THR A 430 16.68 5.78 -19.93
C THR A 430 16.20 5.89 -21.37
N GLN A 431 15.10 5.21 -21.71
CA GLN A 431 14.58 5.08 -23.07
C GLN A 431 13.09 5.44 -23.12
N ASN A 432 12.23 4.54 -23.63
CA ASN A 432 10.81 4.78 -23.86
C ASN A 432 10.07 5.26 -22.60
N SER A 433 10.37 4.70 -21.43
CA SER A 433 9.69 5.12 -20.19
C SER A 433 10.07 6.54 -19.79
N LEU A 434 11.32 6.96 -20.03
CA LEU A 434 11.77 8.34 -19.82
C LEU A 434 11.09 9.31 -20.81
N GLN A 435 10.99 8.91 -22.09
CA GLN A 435 10.31 9.70 -23.11
C GLN A 435 8.82 9.90 -22.80
N MET A 436 8.15 8.87 -22.30
CA MET A 436 6.73 8.97 -21.90
C MET A 436 6.50 9.99 -20.78
N VAL A 437 7.43 10.12 -19.83
CA VAL A 437 7.36 11.13 -18.75
C VAL A 437 7.65 12.54 -19.26
N GLN A 438 8.54 12.66 -20.25
CA GLN A 438 8.93 13.96 -20.84
C GLN A 438 7.89 14.48 -21.84
N THR A 439 7.08 13.60 -22.42
CA THR A 439 6.05 13.98 -23.38
C THR A 439 4.83 14.51 -22.61
N ASP A 440 4.53 15.80 -22.79
CA ASP A 440 3.46 16.48 -22.08
C ASP A 440 2.09 15.93 -22.52
N ASN A 441 1.54 15.03 -21.72
CA ASN A 441 0.30 14.32 -22.06
C ASN A 441 -0.86 15.01 -21.34
N LYS A 442 -1.67 15.80 -22.08
CA LYS A 442 -2.75 16.65 -21.54
C LYS A 442 -3.77 15.92 -20.64
N HIS A 443 -3.82 14.58 -20.70
CA HIS A 443 -4.81 13.76 -20.01
C HIS A 443 -4.22 12.81 -18.95
N THR A 444 -2.89 12.66 -18.83
CA THR A 444 -2.30 11.71 -17.86
C THR A 444 -0.90 12.13 -17.43
N VAL A 445 -0.72 12.39 -16.14
CA VAL A 445 0.60 12.63 -15.54
C VAL A 445 1.20 11.30 -15.09
N PHE A 446 2.36 10.95 -15.64
CA PHE A 446 3.08 9.74 -15.26
C PHE A 446 3.98 9.98 -14.04
N SER A 447 4.24 8.91 -13.28
CA SER A 447 5.26 8.92 -12.23
C SER A 447 6.67 8.91 -12.82
N LEU A 448 7.68 9.16 -11.99
CA LEU A 448 9.08 8.93 -12.37
C LEU A 448 9.25 7.50 -12.91
N PRO A 449 10.05 7.29 -13.97
CA PRO A 449 10.20 5.99 -14.60
C PRO A 449 11.17 5.15 -13.77
N ILE A 450 10.69 4.48 -12.72
CA ILE A 450 11.53 3.78 -11.76
C ILE A 450 11.37 2.28 -11.96
N GLY A 451 12.50 1.56 -11.97
CA GLY A 451 12.57 0.12 -11.93
C GLY A 451 13.53 -0.33 -10.83
N GLY A 452 13.30 -1.50 -10.26
CA GLY A 452 14.18 -2.07 -9.26
C GLY A 452 14.08 -3.59 -9.18
N VAL A 453 15.11 -4.21 -8.61
CA VAL A 453 15.21 -5.66 -8.41
C VAL A 453 15.74 -5.95 -7.03
N ALA A 454 15.17 -6.97 -6.39
CA ALA A 454 15.63 -7.52 -5.12
C ALA A 454 15.92 -9.01 -5.25
N VAL A 455 17.18 -9.38 -5.04
CA VAL A 455 17.70 -10.74 -5.12
C VAL A 455 17.91 -11.30 -3.70
N PRO A 456 17.35 -12.47 -3.36
CA PRO A 456 17.56 -13.08 -2.06
C PRO A 456 18.97 -13.69 -1.94
N LEU A 457 19.69 -13.31 -0.88
CA LEU A 457 21.03 -13.82 -0.56
C LEU A 457 21.07 -14.35 0.87
N ASN A 458 22.00 -15.26 1.13
CA ASN A 458 22.37 -15.71 2.46
C ASN A 458 23.84 -15.36 2.74
N LYS A 459 24.19 -15.28 4.02
CA LYS A 459 25.58 -15.10 4.47
C LYS A 459 26.11 -16.42 4.99
N GLU A 460 27.15 -16.96 4.36
CA GLU A 460 27.79 -18.22 4.75
C GLU A 460 28.43 -18.05 6.14
N PRO A 461 28.03 -18.81 7.17
CA PRO A 461 28.49 -18.59 8.54
C PRO A 461 30.00 -18.78 8.73
N GLN A 462 30.61 -19.67 7.93
CA GLN A 462 32.03 -20.03 8.08
C GLN A 462 32.96 -19.01 7.42
N THR A 463 32.60 -18.50 6.24
CA THR A 463 33.46 -17.61 5.44
C THR A 463 33.04 -16.14 5.54
N GLY A 464 31.82 -15.87 5.99
CA GLY A 464 31.22 -14.53 5.98
C GLY A 464 30.90 -14.00 4.58
N LYS A 465 31.10 -14.81 3.53
CA LYS A 465 30.82 -14.47 2.14
C LYS A 465 29.34 -14.66 1.80
N TRP A 466 28.91 -14.04 0.71
CA TRP A 466 27.54 -14.15 0.22
C TRP A 466 27.35 -15.43 -0.58
N VAL A 467 26.17 -16.02 -0.51
CA VAL A 467 25.72 -17.11 -1.37
C VAL A 467 24.28 -16.85 -1.83
N PRO A 468 23.87 -17.34 -3.01
CA PRO A 468 22.45 -17.33 -3.39
C PRO A 468 21.59 -18.02 -2.33
N SER A 469 20.37 -17.52 -2.09
CA SER A 469 19.45 -18.20 -1.18
C SER A 469 19.03 -19.58 -1.72
N ASP A 470 18.98 -20.59 -0.84
CA ASP A 470 18.50 -21.94 -1.19
C ASP A 470 16.96 -22.00 -1.36
N THR A 471 16.24 -20.94 -0.99
CA THR A 471 14.78 -20.88 -1.13
C THR A 471 14.36 -20.62 -2.58
N LYS A 472 13.51 -21.50 -3.13
CA LYS A 472 12.89 -21.27 -4.44
C LYS A 472 11.86 -20.14 -4.35
N LEU A 473 12.33 -18.91 -4.55
CA LEU A 473 11.47 -17.73 -4.57
C LEU A 473 10.58 -17.75 -5.81
N VAL A 474 9.28 -17.56 -5.61
CA VAL A 474 8.35 -17.11 -6.66
C VAL A 474 8.22 -15.61 -6.48
N GLY A 475 8.86 -14.86 -7.37
CA GLY A 475 8.97 -13.41 -7.29
C GLY A 475 7.62 -12.70 -7.25
N GLN A 476 7.61 -11.57 -6.57
CA GLN A 476 6.45 -10.69 -6.41
C GLN A 476 6.74 -9.32 -7.03
N ALA A 477 5.69 -8.69 -7.57
CA ALA A 477 5.76 -7.34 -8.08
C ALA A 477 5.54 -6.33 -6.95
N PHE A 478 6.31 -5.26 -6.98
CA PHE A 478 6.25 -4.16 -6.04
C PHE A 478 5.99 -2.87 -6.81
N SER A 479 5.21 -2.00 -6.18
CA SER A 479 5.26 -0.57 -6.46
C SER A 479 5.60 0.12 -5.15
N PHE A 480 6.89 0.04 -4.82
CA PHE A 480 7.55 0.34 -3.54
C PHE A 480 7.10 -0.53 -2.36
N LEU A 481 5.82 -0.91 -2.33
CA LEU A 481 5.25 -1.96 -1.48
C LEU A 481 4.82 -3.16 -2.34
N PRO A 482 4.80 -4.37 -1.78
CA PRO A 482 4.41 -5.58 -2.49
C PRO A 482 2.94 -5.51 -2.92
N LEU A 483 2.71 -5.87 -4.17
CA LEU A 483 1.41 -6.04 -4.78
C LEU A 483 0.99 -7.51 -4.68
N SER A 484 -0.30 -7.80 -4.73
CA SER A 484 -0.81 -9.19 -4.80
C SER A 484 -0.64 -9.81 -6.20
N VAL A 485 0.51 -9.55 -6.84
CA VAL A 485 0.85 -9.95 -8.20
C VAL A 485 2.15 -10.74 -8.18
N ALA A 486 2.06 -12.04 -8.42
CA ALA A 486 3.23 -12.90 -8.60
C ALA A 486 3.83 -12.72 -10.01
N THR A 487 5.14 -12.48 -10.08
CA THR A 487 5.88 -12.35 -11.34
C THR A 487 6.27 -13.72 -11.90
N GLY A 488 6.53 -14.69 -11.03
CA GLY A 488 7.08 -16.00 -11.42
C GLY A 488 8.60 -15.98 -11.66
N LEU A 489 9.26 -14.86 -11.38
CA LEU A 489 10.71 -14.68 -11.52
C LEU A 489 11.45 -15.17 -10.26
N PRO A 490 12.75 -15.51 -10.35
CA PRO A 490 13.55 -15.88 -9.18
C PRO A 490 13.95 -14.68 -8.30
N VAL A 491 13.36 -13.51 -8.52
CA VAL A 491 13.65 -12.23 -7.85
C VAL A 491 12.37 -11.43 -7.67
N ASN A 492 12.36 -10.51 -6.70
CA ASN A 492 11.28 -9.53 -6.58
C ASN A 492 11.56 -8.32 -7.49
N LEU A 493 10.51 -7.80 -8.12
CA LEU A 493 10.61 -6.65 -9.03
C LEU A 493 9.90 -5.45 -8.45
N ASN A 494 10.53 -4.28 -8.50
CA ASN A 494 9.93 -3.00 -8.21
C ASN A 494 9.74 -2.17 -9.47
N GLY A 495 8.66 -1.41 -9.52
CA GLY A 495 8.46 -0.40 -10.54
C GLY A 495 7.41 0.62 -10.15
N SER A 496 7.47 1.80 -10.75
CA SER A 496 6.41 2.81 -10.65
C SER A 496 5.18 2.45 -11.50
N PHE A 497 4.75 1.19 -11.41
CA PHE A 497 3.67 0.61 -12.19
C PHE A 497 2.36 1.37 -11.98
N ALA A 498 1.60 1.50 -13.07
CA ALA A 498 0.20 1.85 -13.00
C ALA A 498 -0.58 0.64 -12.48
N VAL A 499 -0.96 0.71 -11.21
CA VAL A 499 -1.76 -0.31 -10.49
C VAL A 499 -3.25 0.00 -10.57
N THR A 500 -4.09 -1.03 -10.48
CA THR A 500 -5.54 -0.90 -10.31
C THR A 500 -5.88 -0.21 -8.99
N SER A 501 -7.10 0.35 -8.83
CA SER A 501 -7.50 1.08 -7.61
C SER A 501 -7.33 0.23 -6.35
N ASN A 502 -7.67 -1.05 -6.46
CA ASN A 502 -7.51 -2.06 -5.42
C ASN A 502 -6.07 -2.58 -5.23
N ARG A 503 -5.10 -2.12 -6.03
CA ARG A 503 -3.68 -2.56 -6.01
C ARG A 503 -3.44 -4.06 -6.18
N ARG A 504 -4.45 -4.81 -6.64
CA ARG A 504 -4.36 -6.27 -6.85
C ARG A 504 -3.81 -6.65 -8.22
N GLY A 505 -3.76 -5.72 -9.15
CA GLY A 505 -3.32 -5.95 -10.52
C GLY A 505 -2.63 -4.73 -11.10
N LEU A 506 -2.01 -4.96 -12.25
CA LEU A 506 -1.51 -3.89 -13.11
C LEU A 506 -2.61 -3.56 -14.13
N TRP A 507 -2.66 -2.31 -14.60
CA TRP A 507 -3.54 -1.98 -15.72
C TRP A 507 -3.14 -2.75 -16.98
N GLU A 508 -4.11 -3.42 -17.60
CA GLU A 508 -3.92 -4.29 -18.78
C GLU A 508 -4.42 -3.67 -20.10
N SER A 509 -4.97 -2.45 -20.06
CA SER A 509 -5.40 -1.73 -21.26
C SER A 509 -5.11 -0.22 -21.20
N GLY A 510 -5.09 0.41 -22.38
CA GLY A 510 -4.91 1.84 -22.56
C GLY A 510 -3.52 2.37 -22.18
N VAL A 511 -3.45 3.69 -22.00
CA VAL A 511 -2.20 4.42 -21.74
C VAL A 511 -1.46 3.94 -20.48
N LYS A 512 -2.20 3.47 -19.46
CA LYS A 512 -1.62 2.91 -18.23
C LYS A 512 -0.96 1.54 -18.46
N TYR A 513 -1.50 0.73 -19.36
CA TYR A 513 -0.85 -0.52 -19.79
C TYR A 513 0.39 -0.24 -20.63
N ASP A 514 0.33 0.75 -21.52
CA ASP A 514 1.49 1.19 -22.30
C ASP A 514 2.64 1.66 -21.39
N TRP A 515 2.31 2.38 -20.33
CA TRP A 515 3.25 2.76 -19.28
C TRP A 515 3.90 1.55 -18.59
N ASN A 516 3.10 0.57 -18.15
CA ASN A 516 3.63 -0.64 -17.52
C ASN A 516 4.55 -1.42 -18.45
N ARG A 517 4.17 -1.55 -19.72
CA ARG A 517 4.99 -2.21 -20.75
C ARG A 517 6.30 -1.45 -20.97
N ALA A 518 6.26 -0.13 -21.10
CA ALA A 518 7.45 0.70 -21.24
C ALA A 518 8.39 0.57 -20.03
N LEU A 519 7.86 0.54 -18.80
CA LEU A 519 8.65 0.29 -17.59
C LEU A 519 9.34 -1.08 -17.63
N LEU A 520 8.61 -2.14 -18.01
CA LEU A 520 9.15 -3.50 -18.10
C LEU A 520 10.27 -3.60 -19.13
N GLN A 521 10.16 -2.92 -20.27
CA GLN A 521 11.19 -2.92 -21.34
C GLN A 521 12.40 -2.03 -21.03
N ASP A 522 12.22 -0.98 -20.22
CA ASP A 522 13.25 0.04 -19.99
C ASP A 522 13.78 -0.01 -18.56
N ALA A 523 13.10 0.63 -17.62
CA ALA A 523 13.59 0.81 -16.26
C ALA A 523 13.80 -0.52 -15.51
N VAL A 524 12.82 -1.44 -15.59
CA VAL A 524 12.87 -2.71 -14.85
C VAL A 524 13.87 -3.68 -15.48
N THR A 525 13.93 -3.77 -16.81
CA THR A 525 14.95 -4.59 -17.49
C THR A 525 16.36 -4.05 -17.22
N THR A 526 16.55 -2.72 -17.23
CA THR A 526 17.84 -2.10 -16.88
C THR A 526 18.24 -2.47 -15.45
N ALA A 527 17.30 -2.39 -14.49
CA ALA A 527 17.57 -2.80 -13.12
C ALA A 527 17.95 -4.29 -13.03
N TYR A 528 17.26 -5.16 -13.77
CA TYR A 528 17.51 -6.60 -13.79
C TYR A 528 18.89 -6.95 -14.34
N VAL A 529 19.21 -6.47 -15.54
CA VAL A 529 20.51 -6.69 -16.19
C VAL A 529 21.64 -6.16 -15.32
N THR A 530 21.48 -4.96 -14.77
CA THR A 530 22.50 -4.33 -13.93
C THR A 530 22.72 -5.12 -12.64
N THR A 531 21.65 -5.65 -12.03
CA THR A 531 21.76 -6.51 -10.84
C THR A 531 22.54 -7.78 -11.14
N LEU A 532 22.34 -8.41 -12.30
CA LEU A 532 23.12 -9.58 -12.72
C LEU A 532 24.59 -9.25 -12.96
N LEU A 533 24.89 -8.06 -13.51
CA LEU A 533 26.27 -7.58 -13.64
C LEU A 533 26.92 -7.33 -12.27
N VAL A 534 26.18 -6.85 -11.28
CA VAL A 534 26.67 -6.74 -9.90
C VAL A 534 26.98 -8.11 -9.32
N LEU A 535 26.09 -9.08 -9.47
CA LEU A 535 26.31 -10.46 -9.00
C LEU A 535 27.52 -11.11 -9.68
N LYS A 536 27.69 -10.90 -10.99
CA LYS A 536 28.91 -11.28 -11.72
C LYS A 536 30.16 -10.70 -11.05
N ASN A 537 30.19 -9.39 -10.83
CA ASN A 537 31.36 -8.73 -10.24
C ASN A 537 31.64 -9.22 -8.82
N MET A 538 30.59 -9.45 -8.01
CA MET A 538 30.73 -10.06 -6.69
C MET A 538 31.31 -11.47 -6.77
N SER A 539 30.93 -12.26 -7.78
CA SER A 539 31.48 -13.59 -8.02
C SER A 539 32.94 -13.54 -8.46
N GLU A 540 33.30 -12.64 -9.37
CA GLU A 540 34.70 -12.45 -9.84
C GLU A 540 35.63 -11.99 -8.72
N ASN A 541 35.13 -11.14 -7.81
CA ASN A 541 35.88 -10.67 -6.66
C ASN A 541 35.95 -11.69 -5.50
N GLY A 542 35.24 -12.82 -5.62
CA GLY A 542 35.16 -13.86 -4.58
C GLY A 542 34.30 -13.47 -3.37
N ASP A 543 33.47 -12.43 -3.48
CA ASP A 543 32.51 -12.01 -2.46
C ASP A 543 31.22 -12.83 -2.49
N LEU A 544 30.87 -13.37 -3.65
CA LEU A 544 29.73 -14.26 -3.88
C LEU A 544 30.24 -15.65 -4.25
N GLN A 545 29.94 -16.65 -3.42
CA GLN A 545 30.31 -18.04 -3.60
C GLN A 545 29.14 -18.87 -4.12
N ARG A 546 29.44 -20.03 -4.72
CA ARG A 546 28.44 -21.00 -5.20
C ARG A 546 27.40 -20.41 -6.17
N TYR A 547 27.73 -19.31 -6.84
CA TYR A 547 26.85 -18.66 -7.80
C TYR A 547 27.01 -19.27 -9.18
N GLN A 548 25.92 -19.78 -9.73
CA GLN A 548 25.84 -20.15 -11.15
C GLN A 548 25.31 -18.94 -11.92
N TYR A 549 25.92 -18.62 -13.07
CA TYR A 549 25.60 -17.39 -13.81
C TYR A 549 24.12 -17.24 -14.18
N TYR A 550 23.40 -18.36 -14.33
CA TYR A 550 21.97 -18.42 -14.66
C TYR A 550 21.03 -18.53 -13.45
N THR A 551 21.53 -18.52 -12.21
CA THR A 551 20.73 -18.75 -10.98
C THR A 551 19.50 -17.83 -10.90
N PHE A 552 19.68 -16.56 -11.27
CA PHE A 552 18.63 -15.54 -11.21
C PHE A 552 18.15 -15.11 -12.61
N TRP A 553 18.38 -15.90 -13.65
CA TRP A 553 17.87 -15.58 -14.99
C TRP A 553 16.35 -15.84 -15.08
N PRO A 554 15.60 -15.03 -15.84
CA PRO A 554 14.18 -15.26 -16.05
C PRO A 554 13.94 -16.55 -16.86
N ASN A 555 13.05 -17.40 -16.35
CA ASN A 555 12.59 -18.60 -17.05
C ASN A 555 11.24 -18.34 -17.70
N GLU A 556 11.19 -18.31 -19.03
CA GLU A 556 10.00 -17.93 -19.80
C GLU A 556 8.75 -18.73 -19.40
N LYS A 557 8.91 -20.02 -19.11
CA LYS A 557 7.78 -20.93 -18.79
C LYS A 557 7.13 -20.65 -17.44
N ASN A 558 7.88 -20.08 -16.49
CA ASN A 558 7.41 -19.86 -15.13
C ASN A 558 6.83 -18.47 -14.92
N VAL A 559 7.12 -17.54 -15.83
CA VAL A 559 6.77 -16.12 -15.68
C VAL A 559 5.32 -15.88 -16.09
N SER A 560 4.63 -15.05 -15.31
CA SER A 560 3.24 -14.67 -15.60
C SER A 560 3.15 -13.81 -16.86
N LYS A 561 1.99 -13.87 -17.54
CA LYS A 561 1.76 -13.23 -18.86
C LYS A 561 2.21 -11.76 -18.91
N THR A 562 1.90 -10.98 -17.88
CA THR A 562 2.21 -9.55 -17.80
C THR A 562 3.70 -9.26 -17.82
N PHE A 563 4.52 -10.15 -17.25
CA PHE A 563 5.96 -9.96 -17.12
C PHE A 563 6.77 -10.63 -18.24
N LYS A 564 6.11 -11.34 -19.18
CA LYS A 564 6.79 -11.89 -20.37
C LYS A 564 7.52 -10.82 -21.17
N THR A 565 6.97 -9.60 -21.24
CA THR A 565 7.66 -8.46 -21.88
C THR A 565 9.06 -8.22 -21.32
N LEU A 566 9.27 -8.36 -20.01
CA LEU A 566 10.60 -8.24 -19.40
C LEU A 566 11.49 -9.43 -19.77
N VAL A 567 10.92 -10.63 -19.87
CA VAL A 567 11.66 -11.84 -20.30
C VAL A 567 12.17 -11.65 -21.74
N ASP A 568 11.28 -11.24 -22.65
CA ASP A 568 11.61 -10.99 -24.05
C ASP A 568 12.74 -9.96 -24.17
N GLU A 569 12.61 -8.83 -23.46
CA GLU A 569 13.62 -7.77 -23.46
C GLU A 569 14.94 -8.21 -22.81
N PHE A 570 14.89 -9.03 -21.76
CA PHE A 570 16.10 -9.59 -21.16
C PHE A 570 16.86 -10.48 -22.15
N TYR A 571 16.18 -11.41 -22.83
CA TYR A 571 16.83 -12.28 -23.81
C TYR A 571 17.29 -11.49 -25.05
N PHE A 572 16.59 -10.43 -25.44
CA PHE A 572 17.06 -9.48 -26.44
C PHE A 572 18.34 -8.78 -25.99
N ALA A 573 18.39 -8.27 -24.76
CA ALA A 573 19.54 -7.55 -24.21
C ALA A 573 20.81 -8.40 -24.12
N ILE A 574 20.71 -9.68 -23.78
CA ILE A 574 21.89 -10.56 -23.67
C ILE A 574 22.38 -11.10 -25.02
N THR A 575 21.48 -11.16 -26.02
CA THR A 575 21.84 -11.58 -27.38
C THR A 575 22.39 -10.44 -28.21
N HIS A 576 21.87 -9.23 -28.00
CA HIS A 576 22.26 -8.02 -28.68
C HIS A 576 23.13 -7.14 -27.77
N HIS A 577 23.44 -5.92 -28.22
CA HIS A 577 24.15 -4.97 -27.37
C HIS A 577 23.15 -4.28 -26.44
N PHE A 578 23.45 -4.22 -25.16
CA PHE A 578 22.70 -3.46 -24.16
C PHE A 578 23.47 -2.18 -23.84
N SER A 579 22.81 -1.02 -23.95
CA SER A 579 23.48 0.28 -23.75
C SER A 579 24.75 0.47 -24.60
N GLY A 580 24.77 -0.10 -25.82
CA GLY A 580 25.90 -0.03 -26.75
C GLY A 580 27.07 -0.96 -26.43
N LYS A 581 26.93 -1.89 -25.48
CA LYS A 581 27.97 -2.87 -25.10
C LYS A 581 27.41 -4.30 -25.12
N ALA A 582 28.24 -5.26 -25.49
CA ALA A 582 27.89 -6.67 -25.33
C ALA A 582 27.90 -7.04 -23.83
N LEU A 583 26.90 -7.80 -23.38
CA LEU A 583 26.79 -8.20 -21.98
C LEU A 583 27.56 -9.49 -21.72
N GLU A 584 28.54 -9.43 -20.82
CA GLU A 584 29.32 -10.60 -20.41
C GLU A 584 28.64 -11.36 -19.27
N LEU A 585 27.47 -11.95 -19.55
CA LEU A 585 26.66 -12.64 -18.54
C LEU A 585 26.72 -14.18 -18.63
N PHE A 586 27.48 -14.73 -19.56
CA PHE A 586 27.73 -16.17 -19.66
C PHE A 586 29.03 -16.52 -18.96
N SER A 587 29.10 -17.69 -18.30
CA SER A 587 30.34 -18.13 -17.65
C SER A 587 30.56 -19.64 -17.74
N ASP A 588 31.80 -20.02 -18.03
CA ASP A 588 32.28 -21.40 -17.98
C ASP A 588 32.68 -21.86 -16.56
N GLY A 589 32.53 -20.98 -15.57
CA GLY A 589 32.95 -21.16 -14.17
C GLY A 589 34.27 -20.46 -13.82
N ASN A 590 35.08 -20.10 -14.82
CA ASN A 590 36.36 -19.40 -14.64
C ASN A 590 36.37 -18.03 -15.31
N ASN A 591 35.83 -17.94 -16.53
CA ASN A 591 35.79 -16.73 -17.33
C ASN A 591 34.35 -16.32 -17.59
N TRP A 592 34.15 -15.03 -17.85
CA TRP A 592 32.88 -14.47 -18.28
C TRP A 592 32.98 -14.00 -19.73
N CYS A 593 31.92 -14.20 -20.50
CA CYS A 593 31.89 -13.83 -21.90
C CYS A 593 30.50 -13.38 -22.35
N SER A 594 30.46 -12.68 -23.48
CA SER A 594 29.21 -12.29 -24.12
C SER A 594 28.68 -13.38 -25.06
N MET A 595 27.43 -13.25 -25.49
CA MET A 595 26.82 -14.17 -26.47
C MET A 595 27.67 -14.32 -27.75
N CYS A 596 28.37 -13.27 -28.18
CA CYS A 596 29.25 -13.30 -29.36
C CYS A 596 30.47 -14.22 -29.19
N ASN A 597 30.94 -14.38 -27.95
CA ASN A 597 32.10 -15.19 -27.61
C ASN A 597 31.71 -16.50 -26.91
N ALA A 598 30.43 -16.71 -26.60
CA ALA A 598 29.93 -17.94 -26.04
C ALA A 598 29.68 -18.98 -27.14
N ARG A 599 30.05 -20.22 -26.84
CA ARG A 599 29.67 -21.43 -27.59
C ARG A 599 29.03 -22.42 -26.62
N PHE A 600 28.10 -23.23 -27.12
CA PHE A 600 27.36 -24.20 -26.31
C PHE A 600 27.47 -25.58 -26.92
N LEU A 601 27.42 -26.64 -26.11
CA LEU A 601 27.23 -27.99 -26.64
C LEU A 601 25.73 -28.25 -26.86
N HIS A 602 25.40 -28.99 -27.92
CA HIS A 602 24.06 -29.50 -28.11
C HIS A 602 23.71 -30.51 -26.99
N PRO A 603 22.46 -30.58 -26.51
CA PRO A 603 22.07 -31.50 -25.44
C PRO A 603 22.45 -32.96 -25.72
N THR A 604 22.40 -33.39 -26.99
CA THR A 604 22.81 -34.76 -27.40
C THR A 604 24.29 -35.06 -27.13
N ILE A 605 25.15 -34.03 -27.10
CA ILE A 605 26.57 -34.16 -26.73
C ILE A 605 26.72 -34.07 -25.23
N GLN A 606 26.12 -33.04 -24.62
CA GLN A 606 26.28 -32.73 -23.20
C GLN A 606 25.74 -33.85 -22.30
N GLU A 607 24.65 -34.49 -22.70
CA GLU A 607 23.98 -35.56 -21.94
C GLU A 607 24.46 -36.96 -22.36
N ASP A 608 25.42 -37.06 -23.29
CA ASP A 608 26.00 -38.34 -23.70
C ASP A 608 26.76 -38.99 -22.54
N LYS A 609 26.42 -40.26 -22.24
CA LYS A 609 26.97 -40.99 -21.09
C LYS A 609 28.43 -41.39 -21.27
N ALA A 610 28.89 -41.56 -22.50
CA ALA A 610 30.25 -42.02 -22.80
C ALA A 610 31.21 -40.84 -22.85
N VAL A 611 30.81 -39.72 -23.46
CA VAL A 611 31.73 -38.62 -23.78
C VAL A 611 31.28 -37.23 -23.34
N GLY A 612 30.08 -37.02 -22.80
CA GLY A 612 29.56 -35.68 -22.48
C GLY A 612 30.45 -34.87 -21.54
N GLU A 613 30.90 -35.47 -20.43
CA GLU A 613 31.84 -34.81 -19.50
C GLU A 613 33.21 -34.53 -20.15
N LEU A 614 33.69 -35.46 -21.00
CA LEU A 614 34.95 -35.30 -21.72
C LEU A 614 34.86 -34.20 -22.77
N ALA A 615 33.73 -34.08 -23.47
CA ALA A 615 33.49 -33.06 -24.48
C ALA A 615 33.59 -31.66 -23.87
N MET A 616 32.93 -31.43 -22.74
CA MET A 616 33.05 -30.15 -22.00
C MET A 616 34.50 -29.88 -21.56
N LYS A 617 35.19 -30.88 -21.01
CA LYS A 617 36.58 -30.74 -20.56
C LYS A 617 37.53 -30.39 -21.71
N VAL A 618 37.39 -31.05 -22.85
CA VAL A 618 38.24 -30.80 -24.04
C VAL A 618 38.02 -29.40 -24.58
N CYS A 619 36.77 -28.95 -24.65
CA CYS A 619 36.43 -27.59 -25.04
C CYS A 619 37.09 -26.53 -24.13
N GLN A 620 37.15 -26.78 -22.82
CA GLN A 620 37.75 -25.86 -21.84
C GLN A 620 39.28 -25.90 -21.84
N SER A 621 39.89 -26.97 -22.35
CA SER A 621 41.35 -27.18 -22.31
C SER A 621 42.08 -26.59 -23.52
N ASN A 622 41.37 -25.96 -24.46
CA ASN A 622 41.97 -25.38 -25.65
C ASN A 622 42.23 -23.86 -25.48
N PRO A 623 43.46 -23.43 -25.15
CA PRO A 623 43.77 -22.02 -24.90
C PRO A 623 43.78 -21.14 -26.16
N ASN A 624 43.67 -21.72 -27.37
CA ASN A 624 43.85 -21.00 -28.63
C ASN A 624 42.56 -20.53 -29.30
N THR A 625 41.40 -20.58 -28.63
CA THR A 625 40.12 -20.17 -29.21
C THR A 625 39.71 -18.76 -28.77
N SER A 626 39.12 -17.98 -29.68
CA SER A 626 38.53 -16.67 -29.39
C SER A 626 37.17 -16.74 -28.67
N TYR A 627 36.69 -17.96 -28.39
CA TYR A 627 35.40 -18.24 -27.78
C TYR A 627 35.56 -19.10 -26.52
N HIS A 628 34.55 -19.07 -25.66
CA HIS A 628 34.42 -19.88 -24.45
C HIS A 628 33.24 -20.85 -24.58
N VAL A 629 33.46 -22.13 -24.29
CA VAL A 629 32.39 -23.12 -24.26
C VAL A 629 31.74 -23.12 -22.88
N VAL A 630 30.47 -22.72 -22.84
CA VAL A 630 29.72 -22.44 -21.62
C VAL A 630 28.65 -23.53 -21.42
N PRO A 631 28.48 -24.09 -20.21
CA PRO A 631 27.36 -24.98 -19.91
C PRO A 631 26.03 -24.23 -20.01
N LEU A 632 25.10 -24.70 -20.84
CA LEU A 632 23.78 -24.07 -21.01
C LEU A 632 22.66 -25.02 -20.56
N PRO A 633 22.02 -24.78 -19.41
CA PRO A 633 20.92 -25.62 -18.95
C PRO A 633 19.77 -25.67 -19.95
N LEU A 634 19.10 -26.82 -20.04
CA LEU A 634 18.01 -27.05 -21.00
C LEU A 634 16.88 -26.00 -20.88
N TRP A 635 16.55 -25.57 -19.66
CA TRP A 635 15.51 -24.56 -19.44
C TRP A 635 15.91 -23.17 -19.94
N VAL A 636 17.20 -22.82 -19.89
CA VAL A 636 17.72 -21.56 -20.44
C VAL A 636 17.67 -21.63 -21.96
N ARG A 637 18.15 -22.74 -22.56
CA ARG A 637 18.03 -23.02 -24.00
C ARG A 637 16.58 -22.88 -24.48
N GLN A 638 15.63 -23.46 -23.74
CA GLN A 638 14.22 -23.36 -24.06
C GLN A 638 13.69 -21.93 -23.97
N SER A 639 14.16 -21.13 -23.03
CA SER A 639 13.76 -19.73 -22.90
C SER A 639 14.21 -18.91 -24.11
N PHE A 640 15.46 -19.07 -24.58
CA PHE A 640 15.93 -18.46 -25.85
C PHE A 640 15.01 -18.79 -27.03
N ILE A 641 14.63 -20.07 -27.17
CA ILE A 641 13.75 -20.53 -28.26
C ILE A 641 12.37 -19.87 -28.16
N LEU A 642 11.78 -19.84 -26.96
CA LEU A 642 10.44 -19.28 -26.74
C LEU A 642 10.40 -17.76 -26.93
N THR A 643 11.52 -17.06 -26.70
CA THR A 643 11.67 -15.63 -26.95
C THR A 643 12.11 -15.29 -28.39
N GLY A 644 12.22 -16.28 -29.29
CA GLY A 644 12.53 -16.07 -30.71
C GLY A 644 14.02 -15.90 -31.06
N PHE A 645 14.93 -16.39 -30.22
CA PHE A 645 16.38 -16.34 -30.44
C PHE A 645 17.00 -17.71 -30.73
N ASP A 646 16.19 -18.67 -31.20
CA ASP A 646 16.63 -20.02 -31.57
C ASP A 646 17.72 -19.98 -32.66
N THR A 647 17.60 -19.11 -33.67
CA THR A 647 18.55 -19.04 -34.77
C THR A 647 19.94 -18.61 -34.29
N ILE A 648 20.01 -17.57 -33.45
CA ILE A 648 21.29 -17.10 -32.86
C ILE A 648 21.87 -18.21 -31.96
N LEU A 649 21.04 -18.87 -31.17
CA LEU A 649 21.49 -19.93 -30.28
C LEU A 649 22.03 -21.14 -31.05
N ASN A 650 21.36 -21.55 -32.12
CA ASN A 650 21.77 -22.67 -32.97
C ASN A 650 23.10 -22.38 -33.67
N GLN A 651 23.29 -21.17 -34.19
CA GLN A 651 24.57 -20.73 -34.77
C GLN A 651 25.74 -20.77 -33.77
N ARG A 652 25.45 -20.71 -32.47
CA ARG A 652 26.43 -20.75 -31.37
C ARG A 652 26.52 -22.13 -30.70
N THR A 653 25.76 -23.12 -31.15
CA THR A 653 25.74 -24.47 -30.58
C THR A 653 26.55 -25.43 -31.46
N PHE A 654 27.47 -26.18 -30.86
CA PHE A 654 28.11 -27.32 -31.49
C PHE A 654 27.17 -28.53 -31.43
N ASP A 655 26.82 -29.06 -32.60
CA ASP A 655 26.25 -30.39 -32.78
C ASP A 655 27.35 -31.41 -33.09
N TRP A 656 26.99 -32.68 -33.29
CA TRP A 656 27.99 -33.70 -33.60
C TRP A 656 28.75 -33.43 -34.90
N GLU A 657 28.10 -32.79 -35.88
CA GLU A 657 28.67 -32.47 -37.20
C GLU A 657 29.77 -31.39 -37.10
N THR A 658 29.64 -30.45 -36.16
CA THR A 658 30.60 -29.36 -35.96
C THR A 658 31.59 -29.64 -34.82
N PHE A 659 31.17 -30.31 -33.75
CA PHE A 659 32.00 -30.61 -32.59
C PHE A 659 33.24 -31.44 -32.94
N TYR A 660 33.07 -32.52 -33.69
CA TYR A 660 34.17 -33.41 -34.02
C TYR A 660 35.22 -32.76 -34.93
N PRO A 661 34.84 -32.18 -36.08
CA PRO A 661 35.81 -31.52 -36.96
C PRO A 661 36.45 -30.29 -36.31
N GLU A 662 35.66 -29.41 -35.70
CA GLU A 662 36.16 -28.10 -35.25
C GLU A 662 36.90 -28.18 -33.92
N VAL A 663 36.49 -29.07 -33.01
CA VAL A 663 37.03 -29.17 -31.65
C VAL A 663 37.93 -30.38 -31.50
N VAL A 664 37.46 -31.58 -31.83
CA VAL A 664 38.22 -32.81 -31.53
C VAL A 664 39.39 -32.98 -32.50
N PHE A 665 39.14 -32.96 -33.80
CA PHE A 665 40.14 -33.31 -34.82
C PHE A 665 41.22 -32.25 -34.97
N ASN A 666 40.85 -30.98 -34.87
CA ASN A 666 41.81 -29.86 -34.87
C ASN A 666 42.76 -29.87 -33.66
N ASN A 667 42.46 -30.62 -32.59
CA ASN A 667 43.23 -30.63 -31.36
C ASN A 667 43.76 -32.01 -30.95
N LEU A 668 43.78 -33.00 -31.85
CA LEU A 668 44.23 -34.37 -31.55
C LEU A 668 45.69 -34.45 -31.05
N SER A 669 46.54 -33.53 -31.49
CA SER A 669 47.97 -33.50 -31.13
C SER A 669 48.22 -32.92 -29.73
N THR A 670 47.35 -32.03 -29.26
CA THR A 670 47.47 -31.32 -27.98
C THR A 670 46.61 -31.93 -26.87
N MET A 671 45.63 -32.76 -27.23
CA MET A 671 44.71 -33.41 -26.30
C MET A 671 45.38 -34.55 -25.53
N ASP A 672 45.00 -34.73 -24.26
CA ASP A 672 45.47 -35.85 -23.45
C ASP A 672 45.01 -37.20 -24.03
N GLN A 673 45.85 -38.23 -23.86
CA GLN A 673 45.64 -39.53 -24.48
C GLN A 673 44.32 -40.20 -24.07
N LYS A 674 43.85 -39.99 -22.84
CA LYS A 674 42.62 -40.61 -22.34
C LYS A 674 41.40 -39.99 -23.02
N SER A 675 41.30 -38.66 -23.01
CA SER A 675 40.20 -37.94 -23.65
C SER A 675 40.19 -38.17 -25.16
N ARG A 676 41.38 -38.13 -25.80
CA ARG A 676 41.54 -38.38 -27.23
C ARG A 676 41.02 -39.75 -27.65
N ASN A 677 41.48 -40.81 -26.98
CA ASN A 677 41.09 -42.17 -27.35
C ASN A 677 39.58 -42.40 -27.17
N ALA A 678 39.01 -41.90 -26.07
CA ALA A 678 37.57 -42.04 -25.80
C ALA A 678 36.72 -41.30 -26.86
N LEU A 679 37.07 -40.07 -27.20
CA LEU A 679 36.33 -39.28 -28.19
C LEU A 679 36.45 -39.83 -29.61
N VAL A 680 37.64 -40.32 -29.99
CA VAL A 680 37.90 -40.93 -31.30
C VAL A 680 37.16 -42.27 -31.44
N LEU A 681 37.16 -43.11 -30.41
CA LEU A 681 36.38 -44.36 -30.42
C LEU A 681 34.88 -44.07 -30.52
N HIS A 682 34.38 -43.10 -29.76
CA HIS A 682 32.98 -42.69 -29.84
C HIS A 682 32.61 -42.15 -31.24
N ALA A 683 33.51 -41.43 -31.91
CA ALA A 683 33.28 -40.96 -33.29
C ALA A 683 33.12 -42.13 -34.28
N ILE A 684 33.87 -43.21 -34.09
CA ILE A 684 33.75 -44.44 -34.90
C ILE A 684 32.41 -45.13 -34.61
N ASP A 685 32.06 -45.26 -33.33
CA ASP A 685 30.84 -45.94 -32.89
C ASP A 685 29.55 -45.19 -33.27
N LEU A 686 29.62 -43.87 -33.42
CA LEU A 686 28.50 -43.04 -33.90
C LEU A 686 28.02 -43.45 -35.30
N ASN A 687 28.87 -44.10 -36.11
CA ASN A 687 28.55 -44.65 -37.43
C ASN A 687 27.69 -43.72 -38.30
N ASP A 688 28.00 -42.41 -38.26
CA ASP A 688 27.32 -41.39 -39.07
C ASP A 688 28.00 -41.29 -40.43
N ASP A 689 27.29 -41.65 -41.50
CA ASP A 689 27.76 -41.60 -42.90
C ASP A 689 28.33 -40.21 -43.29
N ARG A 690 28.00 -39.15 -42.54
CA ARG A 690 28.48 -37.78 -42.78
C ARG A 690 29.78 -37.43 -42.06
N LEU A 691 30.23 -38.25 -41.10
CA LEU A 691 31.59 -38.23 -40.57
C LEU A 691 32.56 -39.03 -41.46
N ALA A 692 32.14 -39.49 -42.64
CA ALA A 692 32.94 -40.34 -43.54
C ALA A 692 34.27 -39.74 -44.06
N GLU A 693 34.57 -38.45 -43.82
CA GLU A 693 35.91 -37.88 -44.04
C GLU A 693 36.91 -38.18 -42.92
N PHE A 694 36.43 -38.74 -41.79
CA PHE A 694 37.20 -39.14 -40.62
C PHE A 694 38.43 -40.01 -40.91
N PRO A 695 38.39 -41.01 -41.83
CA PRO A 695 39.57 -41.78 -42.19
C PRO A 695 40.65 -40.92 -42.88
N ARG A 696 40.30 -39.88 -43.66
CA ARG A 696 41.29 -39.05 -44.37
C ARG A 696 42.06 -38.13 -43.42
N HIS A 697 41.41 -37.58 -42.39
CA HIS A 697 42.06 -36.71 -41.41
C HIS A 697 42.98 -37.48 -40.45
N LEU A 698 42.62 -38.71 -40.08
CA LEU A 698 43.52 -39.61 -39.33
C LEU A 698 44.80 -39.91 -40.12
N TRP A 699 44.72 -40.14 -41.43
CA TRP A 699 45.88 -40.42 -42.28
C TRP A 699 46.86 -39.23 -42.41
N GLN A 700 46.39 -37.98 -42.31
CA GLN A 700 47.26 -36.79 -42.39
C GLN A 700 47.94 -36.42 -41.07
N HIS A 701 47.37 -36.80 -39.92
CA HIS A 701 47.90 -36.41 -38.60
C HIS A 701 48.51 -37.55 -37.78
N CYS A 702 48.26 -38.81 -38.13
CA CYS A 702 48.86 -39.98 -37.48
C CYS A 702 50.17 -40.44 -38.18
N TYR A 703 51.12 -39.54 -38.43
CA TYR A 703 52.51 -39.91 -38.80
C TYR A 703 53.38 -40.29 -37.57
N ALA A 704 52.78 -40.96 -36.60
CA ALA A 704 53.49 -41.67 -35.53
C ALA A 704 52.66 -42.90 -35.14
N PRO A 705 53.24 -44.11 -35.09
CA PRO A 705 52.47 -45.33 -34.89
C PRO A 705 51.86 -45.38 -33.48
N CYS A 706 50.54 -45.17 -33.36
CA CYS A 706 49.78 -45.62 -32.18
C CYS A 706 49.64 -47.15 -32.30
N PRO A 707 50.09 -47.94 -31.32
CA PRO A 707 49.87 -49.40 -31.29
C PRO A 707 48.38 -49.80 -31.27
N CYS A 708 47.51 -48.80 -31.10
CA CYS A 708 46.07 -48.82 -30.94
C CYS A 708 45.33 -48.99 -32.26
N LEU A 709 45.92 -48.53 -33.37
CA LEU A 709 45.29 -48.50 -34.71
C LEU A 709 45.67 -49.69 -35.60
N VAL A 710 46.56 -50.59 -35.14
CA VAL A 710 47.10 -51.70 -35.94
C VAL A 710 46.19 -52.95 -35.93
N LYS A 711 44.91 -52.83 -35.53
CA LYS A 711 43.98 -53.98 -35.44
C LYS A 711 42.61 -53.75 -36.08
N LEU A 712 42.48 -52.80 -37.00
CA LEU A 712 41.27 -52.67 -37.81
C LEU A 712 41.59 -53.02 -39.26
N ASP A 713 41.29 -54.28 -39.59
CA ASP A 713 41.42 -54.87 -40.92
C ASP A 713 40.25 -54.38 -41.79
N PHE A 714 40.43 -53.26 -42.47
CA PHE A 714 39.46 -52.73 -43.44
C PHE A 714 39.71 -53.34 -44.82
N GLN A 715 39.24 -54.58 -45.03
CA GLN A 715 39.14 -55.21 -46.36
C GLN A 715 37.72 -55.65 -46.74
N SER A 716 36.67 -55.19 -46.05
CA SER A 716 35.30 -55.41 -46.49
C SER A 716 34.37 -54.26 -46.07
N MET A 717 34.40 -53.17 -46.84
CA MET A 717 33.30 -52.21 -46.99
C MET A 717 33.44 -51.49 -48.33
#